data_AF-E0TZ94-F1
#
_entry.id   AF-E0TZ94-F1
#
_cell.length_a   1.000
_cell.length_b   1.000
_cell.length_c   1.000
_cell.angle_alpha   90.00
_cell.angle_beta   90.00
_cell.angle_gamma   90.00
#
_symmetry.space_group_name_H-M   'P 1'
#
loop_
_entity.id
_entity.type
_entity.pdbx_description
1 polymer ?
#
loop_
_entity_poly.entity_id
_entity_poly.type
_entity_poly.pdbx_seq_one_letter_code
_entity_poly.pdbx_strand_id
1 'polypeptide(L)'
;MKVLNNTILVNELNNYIIHSFEKEWVNKENSVFIYPNNEIVLELIISCVYNLEKNFECKKNLIKRSSILIISRNRKLIEKIKEVNIKTSDVFVHCNRYHKVLNANGFFCDMNDKTYSMVYWRTYLSRYFNNEIPELIPLYYVMPVASGRKNFKPISRGERNTLGRVDNIQPPTFTFSDTIKTLETNDLQEFDYIFVDGKSIKGNINVLEKRNTPYFIYLDNPLDIRAPYLLKKENKNYIIDNFELKQFIDGGENMELPSSDINEISFKYIESPFEDALEEAFELLQKLQRDNFNSSDLKIIRSLLYNSIRMTIEGVEYDFIATFDPKYNSIKNLIKELKDSDFRYENLDFERIIRLIEDIFNKYQLDTVSPKYETLELIINKAIKNKEIILIVSSGKIDSLGLKEKISLNLKVDISDLESKGVYIKSYQDVKDIQSGNFDTVILTSAIRVSDLDPILRTFGKKMIVLLYQLEIRELKSKFNMLSDIDNEFPLSDFKRNNETIYQILYKKIKRIDTDRHKELNIKIEDVLDSINRIKLDLSNRLSKPYVFENAVKAKLVTFTDDSKMFIRPGNAVRYLIKSKKDIRKDHLKNLKGNEEILIINNDIKEDLYTIFIDNVTEKNLSKLHYKNVREWRNLYEDKFFFLKLDDNKLYEKMIALGWDKSTKNVLKNWRSGYSYGPRDLEDIKILGKALDINVFIVNAEHYYKSMEHIRIERRTAARLLNKIIYLSKRSIDTSDSVFLEKYNLSLEEIQEAIKIKKMASISDETYKVKPSEVGCIF
;
A
#
# COMPACT_ATOMS: atom_id res chain seq x y z
N MET A 1 2.19 20.90 43.97
CA MET A 1 1.19 19.91 43.53
C MET A 1 -0.11 20.62 43.17
N LYS A 2 -0.27 21.00 41.89
CA LYS A 2 -1.57 21.22 41.25
C LYS A 2 -1.56 20.29 40.05
N VAL A 3 -2.55 19.40 39.97
CA VAL A 3 -2.75 18.50 38.84
C VAL A 3 -3.10 19.38 37.65
N LEU A 4 -2.14 19.57 36.75
CA LEU A 4 -2.37 20.21 35.47
C LEU A 4 -3.11 19.20 34.59
N ASN A 5 -4.38 19.46 34.30
CA ASN A 5 -5.10 18.87 33.16
C ASN A 5 -4.52 19.43 31.86
N ASN A 6 -3.23 19.17 31.59
CA ASN A 6 -2.53 19.75 30.44
C ASN A 6 -2.82 18.95 29.18
N THR A 7 -3.92 19.29 28.51
CA THR A 7 -3.89 19.23 27.05
C THR A 7 -2.88 20.29 26.57
N ILE A 8 -2.01 19.90 25.65
CA ILE A 8 -1.02 20.75 24.98
C ILE A 8 -1.38 20.87 23.51
N LEU A 9 -1.02 21.99 22.88
CA LEU A 9 -1.20 22.11 21.42
C LEU A 9 -0.21 21.19 20.71
N VAL A 10 -0.56 20.65 19.53
CA VAL A 10 0.33 19.76 18.76
C VAL A 10 1.64 20.47 18.44
N ASN A 11 1.60 21.78 18.19
CA ASN A 11 2.81 22.56 17.94
C ASN A 11 3.75 22.59 19.15
N GLU A 12 3.22 22.62 20.37
CA GLU A 12 4.03 22.57 21.60
C GLU A 12 4.64 21.17 21.79
N LEU A 13 3.87 20.12 21.53
CA LEU A 13 4.37 18.74 21.52
C LEU A 13 5.47 18.54 20.47
N ASN A 14 5.27 19.05 19.25
CA ASN A 14 6.28 18.99 18.18
C ASN A 14 7.58 19.66 18.61
N ASN A 15 7.51 20.85 19.21
CA ASN A 15 8.68 21.55 19.73
C ASN A 15 9.42 20.74 20.81
N TYR A 16 8.66 20.09 21.70
CA TYR A 16 9.24 19.21 22.72
C TYR A 16 9.96 18.01 22.07
N ILE A 17 9.30 17.33 21.13
CA ILE A 17 9.86 16.20 20.38
C ILE A 17 11.17 16.62 19.71
N ILE A 18 11.19 17.76 18.99
CA ILE A 18 12.38 18.27 18.31
C ILE A 18 13.51 18.46 19.30
N HIS A 19 13.26 19.10 20.44
CA HIS A 19 14.27 19.35 21.47
C HIS A 19 14.83 18.04 22.06
N SER A 20 13.99 17.02 22.25
CA SER A 20 14.45 15.69 22.69
C SER A 20 15.43 15.07 21.69
N PHE A 21 15.16 15.18 20.38
CA PHE A 21 16.02 14.65 19.33
C PHE A 21 17.34 15.42 19.18
N GLU A 22 17.43 16.70 19.57
CA GLU A 22 18.68 17.48 19.48
C GLU A 22 19.86 16.83 20.19
N LYS A 23 19.61 16.17 21.33
CA LYS A 23 20.64 15.45 22.10
C LYS A 23 21.11 14.18 21.38
N GLU A 24 20.18 13.50 20.70
CA GLU A 24 20.41 12.21 20.04
C GLU A 24 21.19 12.36 18.73
N TRP A 25 20.98 13.46 18.02
CA TRP A 25 21.75 13.77 16.80
C TRP A 25 23.26 13.84 17.04
N VAL A 26 23.68 14.14 18.27
CA VAL A 26 25.10 14.13 18.67
C VAL A 26 25.66 12.70 18.73
N ASN A 27 24.87 11.75 19.24
CA ASN A 27 25.29 10.36 19.44
C ASN A 27 25.30 9.54 18.15
N LYS A 28 24.62 10.03 17.09
CA LYS A 28 24.55 9.40 15.76
C LYS A 28 23.99 7.96 15.83
N GLU A 29 22.98 7.75 16.66
CA GLU A 29 22.33 6.45 16.78
C GLU A 29 21.31 6.24 15.66
N ASN A 30 21.01 4.97 15.38
CA ASN A 30 19.94 4.58 14.47
C ASN A 30 18.61 4.74 15.18
N SER A 31 17.66 5.40 14.53
CA SER A 31 16.39 5.75 15.15
C SER A 31 15.19 5.40 14.28
N VAL A 32 14.12 4.94 14.91
CA VAL A 32 12.81 4.74 14.27
C VAL A 32 11.80 5.60 15.01
N PHE A 33 11.11 6.47 14.28
CA PHE A 33 10.09 7.36 14.81
C PHE A 33 8.73 7.03 14.20
N ILE A 34 7.81 6.63 15.06
CA ILE A 34 6.42 6.38 14.70
C ILE A 34 5.58 7.52 15.25
N TYR A 35 5.05 8.35 14.35
CA TYR A 35 4.25 9.50 14.73
C TYR A 35 3.23 9.88 13.65
N PRO A 36 1.93 9.93 13.97
CA PRO A 36 0.86 10.21 13.00
C PRO A 36 0.97 11.55 12.27
N ASN A 37 1.61 12.58 12.87
CA ASN A 37 1.83 13.86 12.18
C ASN A 37 3.09 13.81 11.32
N ASN A 38 2.95 13.98 10.01
CA ASN A 38 4.10 14.02 9.11
C ASN A 38 4.68 15.43 8.92
N GLU A 39 4.07 16.47 9.48
CA GLU A 39 4.52 17.85 9.30
C GLU A 39 5.85 18.11 10.03
N ILE A 40 6.09 17.43 11.16
CA ILE A 40 7.30 17.57 11.98
C ILE A 40 8.57 17.05 11.29
N VAL A 41 8.45 16.19 10.27
CA VAL A 41 9.61 15.51 9.65
C VAL A 41 10.63 16.52 9.09
N LEU A 42 10.14 17.61 8.50
CA LEU A 42 11.02 18.66 7.98
C LEU A 42 11.81 19.35 9.11
N GLU A 43 11.15 19.64 10.21
CA GLU A 43 11.74 20.33 11.36
C GLU A 43 12.81 19.46 12.02
N LEU A 44 12.58 18.14 12.11
CA LEU A 44 13.58 17.17 12.58
C LEU A 44 14.81 17.12 11.67
N ILE A 45 14.61 17.12 10.34
CA ILE A 45 15.71 17.18 9.36
C ILE A 45 16.55 18.45 9.55
N ILE A 46 15.90 19.61 9.68
CA ILE A 46 16.57 20.90 9.88
C ILE A 46 17.32 20.92 11.21
N SER A 47 16.67 20.45 12.29
CA SER A 47 17.27 20.34 13.62
C SER A 47 18.51 19.45 13.62
N CYS A 48 18.48 18.31 12.91
CA CYS A 48 19.64 17.42 12.76
C CYS A 48 20.80 18.15 12.07
N VAL A 49 20.56 18.80 10.93
CA VAL A 49 21.61 19.55 10.22
C VAL A 49 22.16 20.69 11.08
N TYR A 50 21.30 21.43 11.76
CA TYR A 50 21.73 22.50 12.66
C TYR A 50 22.64 21.97 13.79
N ASN A 51 22.30 20.82 14.38
CA ASN A 51 23.12 20.18 15.41
C ASN A 51 24.47 19.67 14.86
N LEU A 52 24.48 19.09 13.65
CA LEU A 52 25.73 18.67 12.98
C LEU A 52 26.65 19.86 12.69
N GLU A 53 26.09 20.99 12.29
CA GLU A 53 26.83 22.23 12.00
C GLU A 53 27.28 22.95 13.28
N LYS A 54 26.47 22.94 14.34
CA LYS A 54 26.83 23.52 15.64
C LYS A 54 27.98 22.75 16.30
N ASN A 55 28.07 21.44 16.06
CA ASN A 55 29.09 20.56 16.63
C ASN A 55 30.15 20.14 15.58
N PHE A 56 30.37 20.94 14.54
CA PHE A 56 31.26 20.56 13.44
C PHE A 56 32.70 20.28 13.88
N GLU A 57 33.14 20.90 14.98
CA GLU A 57 34.48 20.69 15.57
C GLU A 57 34.71 19.25 16.04
N CYS A 58 33.64 18.49 16.26
CA CYS A 58 33.71 17.06 16.58
C CYS A 58 33.85 16.15 15.34
N LYS A 59 33.83 16.71 14.12
CA LYS A 59 33.96 15.91 12.89
C LYS A 59 35.38 15.40 12.72
N LYS A 60 35.52 14.13 12.31
CA LYS A 60 36.81 13.55 11.88
C LYS A 60 37.46 14.33 10.74
N ASN A 61 36.63 14.90 9.85
CA ASN A 61 37.08 15.72 8.74
C ASN A 61 36.45 17.11 8.85
N LEU A 62 37.22 18.08 9.35
CA LEU A 62 36.78 19.46 9.60
C LEU A 62 36.47 20.25 8.32
N ILE A 63 37.03 19.84 7.18
CA ILE A 63 36.81 20.48 5.88
C ILE A 63 35.58 19.89 5.15
N LYS A 64 35.06 18.74 5.61
CA LYS A 64 33.85 18.12 5.04
C LYS A 64 32.59 18.80 5.57
N ARG A 65 31.87 19.45 4.66
CA ARG A 65 30.53 19.98 4.90
C ARG A 65 29.56 18.88 5.34
N SER A 66 28.59 19.20 6.21
CA SER A 66 27.55 18.23 6.55
C SER A 66 26.76 17.86 5.31
N SER A 67 26.54 16.55 5.14
CA SER A 67 25.80 15.99 4.00
C SER A 67 24.81 14.95 4.51
N ILE A 68 23.53 15.17 4.27
CA ILE A 68 22.47 14.22 4.60
C ILE A 68 21.75 13.76 3.34
N LEU A 69 21.36 12.49 3.35
CA LEU A 69 20.51 11.91 2.31
C LEU A 69 19.08 11.81 2.84
N ILE A 70 18.13 12.33 2.07
CA ILE A 70 16.71 12.28 2.38
C ILE A 70 16.03 11.47 1.28
N ILE A 71 15.46 10.34 1.67
CA ILE A 71 14.76 9.42 0.79
C ILE A 71 13.25 9.61 1.02
N SER A 72 12.62 10.36 0.13
CA SER A 72 11.18 10.65 0.18
C SER A 72 10.66 10.96 -1.22
N ARG A 73 9.44 10.49 -1.51
CA ARG A 73 8.72 10.86 -2.75
C ARG A 73 7.93 12.15 -2.61
N ASN A 74 7.87 12.72 -1.41
CA ASN A 74 7.16 13.96 -1.14
C ASN A 74 7.99 15.17 -1.59
N ARG A 75 7.84 15.63 -2.84
CA ARG A 75 8.61 16.81 -3.30
C ARG A 75 8.22 18.10 -2.59
N LYS A 76 7.05 18.16 -1.92
CA LYS A 76 6.74 19.29 -1.03
C LYS A 76 7.80 19.45 0.06
N LEU A 77 8.50 18.38 0.45
CA LEU A 77 9.61 18.49 1.38
C LEU A 77 10.75 19.35 0.82
N ILE A 78 11.07 19.20 -0.47
CA ILE A 78 12.07 20.03 -1.17
C ILE A 78 11.59 21.47 -1.28
N GLU A 79 10.33 21.69 -1.69
CA GLU A 79 9.79 23.05 -1.81
C GLU A 79 9.72 23.75 -0.45
N LYS A 80 9.25 23.07 0.60
CA LYS A 80 9.24 23.61 1.95
C LYS A 80 10.66 23.97 2.43
N ILE A 81 11.69 23.17 2.12
CA ILE A 81 13.09 23.55 2.43
C ILE A 81 13.51 24.85 1.76
N LYS A 82 13.04 25.12 0.54
CA LYS A 82 13.35 26.39 -0.14
C LYS A 82 12.66 27.58 0.51
N GLU A 83 11.52 27.36 1.16
CA GLU A 83 10.75 28.37 1.88
C GLU A 83 11.30 28.66 3.29
N VAL A 84 12.13 27.75 3.85
CA VAL A 84 12.78 27.95 5.14
C VAL A 84 13.77 29.10 5.04
N ASN A 85 13.64 30.07 5.94
CA ASN A 85 14.55 31.20 6.07
C ASN A 85 15.40 31.09 7.33
N ILE A 86 16.61 31.63 7.29
CA ILE A 86 17.53 31.73 8.41
C ILE A 86 17.96 33.18 8.60
N LYS A 87 18.25 33.57 9.85
CA LYS A 87 18.77 34.90 10.15
C LYS A 87 20.19 35.05 9.64
N THR A 88 20.45 36.16 8.96
CA THR A 88 21.77 36.50 8.43
C THR A 88 22.81 36.65 9.56
N SER A 89 22.40 37.14 10.73
CA SER A 89 23.26 37.23 11.93
C SER A 89 23.85 35.88 12.32
N ASP A 90 23.03 34.84 12.32
CA ASP A 90 23.41 33.51 12.79
C ASP A 90 24.41 32.89 11.81
N VAL A 91 24.18 33.08 10.50
CA VAL A 91 25.11 32.67 9.45
C VAL A 91 26.48 33.31 9.67
N PHE A 92 26.55 34.61 9.95
CA PHE A 92 27.83 35.31 10.17
C PHE A 92 28.56 34.83 11.43
N VAL A 93 27.83 34.57 12.51
CA VAL A 93 28.39 33.98 13.74
C VAL A 93 28.98 32.61 13.44
N HIS A 94 28.25 31.75 12.73
CA HIS A 94 28.73 30.42 12.34
C HIS A 94 29.97 30.49 11.44
N CYS A 95 29.99 31.36 10.42
CA CYS A 95 31.14 31.51 9.52
C CYS A 95 32.42 31.91 10.27
N ASN A 96 32.29 32.87 11.19
CA ASN A 96 33.42 33.32 12.00
C ASN A 96 33.93 32.19 12.90
N ARG A 97 33.02 31.41 13.50
CA ARG A 97 33.39 30.22 14.29
C ARG A 97 34.13 29.19 13.44
N TYR A 98 33.61 28.85 12.27
CA TYR A 98 34.26 27.93 11.32
C TYR A 98 35.68 28.38 10.98
N HIS A 99 35.85 29.66 10.63
CA HIS A 99 37.14 30.22 10.28
C HIS A 99 38.16 30.10 11.42
N LYS A 100 37.75 30.46 12.65
CA LYS A 100 38.62 30.38 13.83
C LYS A 100 39.10 28.97 14.10
N VAL A 101 38.19 27.98 14.06
CA VAL A 101 38.55 26.57 14.31
C VAL A 101 39.44 26.02 13.23
N LEU A 102 39.15 26.29 11.95
CA LEU A 102 39.99 25.84 10.83
C LEU A 102 41.39 26.43 10.91
N ASN A 103 41.51 27.74 11.15
CA ASN A 103 42.82 28.38 11.31
C ASN A 103 43.60 27.84 12.52
N ALA A 104 42.91 27.59 13.65
CA ALA A 104 43.52 26.99 14.83
C ALA A 104 44.05 25.57 14.58
N ASN A 105 43.48 24.85 13.61
CA ASN A 105 43.93 23.53 13.17
C ASN A 105 44.87 23.59 11.95
N GLY A 106 45.42 24.76 11.62
CA GLY A 106 46.45 24.93 10.59
C GLY A 106 45.93 24.96 9.15
N PHE A 107 44.62 25.09 8.93
CA PHE A 107 44.06 25.20 7.58
C PHE A 107 44.18 26.64 7.06
N PHE A 108 44.71 26.79 5.84
CA PHE A 108 44.60 28.02 5.08
C PHE A 108 43.29 28.01 4.28
N CYS A 109 42.32 28.82 4.70
CA CYS A 109 41.05 28.92 4.02
C CYS A 109 41.21 29.81 2.77
N ASP A 110 41.31 29.23 1.57
CA ASP A 110 41.28 30.02 0.33
C ASP A 110 39.83 30.29 -0.08
N MET A 111 39.47 31.56 -0.33
CA MET A 111 38.15 31.96 -0.81
C MET A 111 37.81 31.34 -2.19
N ASN A 112 38.82 31.00 -3.00
CA ASN A 112 38.61 30.37 -4.31
C ASN A 112 38.43 28.84 -4.24
N ASP A 113 38.76 28.21 -3.11
CA ASP A 113 38.52 26.79 -2.88
C ASP A 113 37.12 26.57 -2.29
N LYS A 114 36.33 25.75 -2.99
CA LYS A 114 34.93 25.49 -2.65
C LYS A 114 34.77 24.75 -1.33
N THR A 115 35.81 24.05 -0.89
CA THR A 115 35.84 23.36 0.40
C THR A 115 35.66 24.33 1.56
N TYR A 116 36.19 25.56 1.44
CA TYR A 116 36.13 26.60 2.47
C TYR A 116 35.00 27.61 2.25
N SER A 117 34.06 27.35 1.34
CA SER A 117 33.00 28.33 1.02
C SER A 117 32.17 28.74 2.24
N MET A 118 32.04 27.85 3.23
CA MET A 118 31.31 28.11 4.48
C MET A 118 31.93 29.21 5.35
N VAL A 119 33.21 29.52 5.18
CA VAL A 119 33.90 30.62 5.90
C VAL A 119 33.52 31.99 5.32
N TYR A 120 33.15 32.05 4.04
CA TYR A 120 33.03 33.29 3.28
C TYR A 120 31.59 33.71 2.97
N TRP A 121 30.57 33.18 3.68
CA TRP A 121 29.17 33.55 3.39
C TRP A 121 28.87 35.03 3.53
N ARG A 122 29.54 35.74 4.45
CA ARG A 122 29.39 37.20 4.54
C ARG A 122 29.76 37.87 3.21
N THR A 123 30.86 37.45 2.60
CA THR A 123 31.31 37.96 1.30
C THR A 123 30.37 37.54 0.17
N TYR A 124 29.95 36.26 0.14
CA TYR A 124 29.05 35.76 -0.90
C TYR A 124 27.67 36.42 -0.86
N LEU A 125 27.07 36.55 0.33
CA LEU A 125 25.77 37.20 0.50
C LEU A 125 25.85 38.69 0.16
N SER A 126 26.94 39.37 0.52
CA SER A 126 27.15 40.77 0.12
C SER A 126 27.15 40.94 -1.40
N ARG A 127 27.77 39.99 -2.12
CA ARG A 127 27.73 39.99 -3.60
C ARG A 127 26.35 39.67 -4.15
N TYR A 128 25.64 38.70 -3.57
CA TYR A 128 24.30 38.30 -4.04
C TYR A 128 23.25 39.40 -3.86
N PHE A 129 23.38 40.18 -2.80
CA PHE A 129 22.43 41.23 -2.45
C PHE A 129 22.98 42.65 -2.68
N ASN A 130 24.06 42.82 -3.47
CA ASN A 130 24.67 44.13 -3.74
C ASN A 130 24.91 44.98 -2.47
N ASN A 131 25.40 44.35 -1.40
CA ASN A 131 25.61 44.89 -0.06
C ASN A 131 24.34 45.24 0.75
N GLU A 132 23.15 45.00 0.21
CA GLU A 132 21.86 45.17 0.90
C GLU A 132 21.32 43.81 1.40
N ILE A 133 22.09 43.16 2.28
CA ILE A 133 21.75 41.81 2.74
C ILE A 133 20.52 41.88 3.67
N PRO A 134 19.42 41.17 3.36
CA PRO A 134 18.21 41.19 4.21
C PRO A 134 18.46 40.47 5.54
N GLU A 135 17.60 40.76 6.54
CA GLU A 135 17.68 40.14 7.87
C GLU A 135 17.48 38.61 7.81
N LEU A 136 16.58 38.17 6.93
CA LEU A 136 16.25 36.77 6.66
C LEU A 136 16.65 36.42 5.23
N ILE A 137 17.33 35.29 5.07
CA ILE A 137 17.71 34.73 3.78
C ILE A 137 17.23 33.28 3.65
N PRO A 138 16.97 32.79 2.43
CA PRO A 138 16.60 31.39 2.24
C PRO A 138 17.72 30.44 2.67
N LEU A 139 17.37 29.40 3.44
CA LEU A 139 18.32 28.42 3.97
C LEU A 139 19.14 27.76 2.86
N TYR A 140 18.50 27.43 1.73
CA TYR A 140 19.12 26.71 0.62
C TYR A 140 20.21 27.51 -0.12
N TYR A 141 20.31 28.82 0.12
CA TYR A 141 21.42 29.63 -0.35
C TYR A 141 22.70 29.27 0.39
N VAL A 142 22.59 29.13 1.71
CA VAL A 142 23.72 28.78 2.58
C VAL A 142 23.95 27.27 2.55
N MET A 143 22.89 26.46 2.60
CA MET A 143 22.91 24.99 2.64
C MET A 143 22.39 24.39 1.31
N PRO A 144 23.26 24.14 0.31
CA PRO A 144 22.83 23.70 -1.01
C PRO A 144 22.00 22.43 -0.99
N VAL A 145 21.03 22.38 -1.90
CA VAL A 145 20.14 21.22 -2.13
C VAL A 145 20.49 20.59 -3.47
N ALA A 146 20.57 19.28 -3.51
CA ALA A 146 20.64 18.51 -4.74
C ALA A 146 19.58 17.41 -4.75
N SER A 147 19.13 17.02 -5.93
CA SER A 147 18.19 15.92 -6.10
C SER A 147 18.61 15.01 -7.23
N GLY A 148 18.31 13.72 -7.08
CA GLY A 148 18.73 12.70 -8.04
C GLY A 148 18.64 11.30 -7.43
N ARG A 149 19.20 10.32 -8.13
CA ARG A 149 19.18 8.91 -7.69
C ARG A 149 20.58 8.33 -7.62
N LYS A 150 21.32 8.46 -8.72
CA LYS A 150 22.75 8.12 -8.86
C LYS A 150 23.61 9.37 -9.05
N ASN A 151 23.17 10.24 -9.97
CA ASN A 151 23.79 11.54 -10.22
C ASN A 151 22.90 12.64 -9.64
N PHE A 152 23.32 13.23 -8.53
CA PHE A 152 22.59 14.30 -7.85
C PHE A 152 22.87 15.63 -8.55
N LYS A 153 21.80 16.29 -9.02
CA LYS A 153 21.89 17.59 -9.68
C LYS A 153 21.62 18.68 -8.65
N PRO A 154 22.51 19.69 -8.52
CA PRO A 154 22.24 20.85 -7.69
C PRO A 154 20.98 21.57 -8.15
N ILE A 155 20.16 22.00 -7.21
CA ILE A 155 19.01 22.85 -7.49
C ILE A 155 19.50 24.29 -7.65
N SER A 156 19.04 24.96 -8.71
CA SER A 156 19.39 26.35 -8.99
C SER A 156 18.97 27.27 -7.84
N ARG A 157 19.83 28.22 -7.50
CA ARG A 157 19.57 29.28 -6.50
C ARG A 157 18.92 30.55 -7.09
N GLY A 158 18.40 30.46 -8.33
CA GLY A 158 17.59 31.51 -8.98
C GLY A 158 18.35 32.42 -9.96
N GLU A 159 17.61 33.29 -10.66
CA GLU A 159 18.11 34.22 -11.70
C GLU A 159 18.74 35.52 -11.17
N ARG A 160 18.83 35.70 -9.84
CA ARG A 160 19.27 36.97 -9.22
C ARG A 160 20.80 37.14 -9.06
N ASN A 161 21.60 36.22 -9.57
CA ASN A 161 23.06 36.38 -9.59
C ASN A 161 23.55 36.58 -11.03
N THR A 162 24.13 37.73 -11.32
CA THR A 162 25.08 37.91 -12.45
C THR A 162 26.27 36.93 -12.38
N LEU A 163 26.45 36.26 -11.23
CA LEU A 163 27.42 35.19 -10.94
C LEU A 163 26.85 33.75 -11.04
N GLY A 164 25.56 33.56 -11.34
CA GLY A 164 24.78 32.34 -11.07
C GLY A 164 25.21 31.03 -11.75
N ARG A 165 26.26 31.02 -12.59
CA ARG A 165 26.85 29.78 -13.14
C ARG A 165 28.04 29.25 -12.32
N VAL A 166 28.66 30.07 -11.48
CA VAL A 166 29.91 29.72 -10.77
C VAL A 166 29.64 29.15 -9.36
N ASP A 167 28.41 29.22 -8.85
CA ASP A 167 28.07 28.80 -7.47
C ASP A 167 27.67 27.32 -7.31
N ASN A 168 27.40 26.60 -8.41
CA ASN A 168 27.00 25.18 -8.38
C ASN A 168 28.16 24.21 -8.07
N ILE A 169 29.25 24.72 -7.51
CA ILE A 169 30.47 23.95 -7.29
C ILE A 169 30.70 23.61 -5.82
N GLN A 170 29.78 24.01 -4.94
CA GLN A 170 29.74 23.57 -3.55
C GLN A 170 29.09 22.19 -3.44
N PRO A 171 29.61 21.28 -2.58
CA PRO A 171 28.95 20.02 -2.30
C PRO A 171 27.61 20.25 -1.60
N PRO A 172 26.55 19.48 -1.93
CA PRO A 172 25.23 19.64 -1.34
C PRO A 172 25.21 19.25 0.15
N THR A 173 24.38 19.93 0.93
CA THR A 173 24.04 19.54 2.30
C THR A 173 22.80 18.65 2.32
N PHE A 174 21.77 19.03 1.57
CA PHE A 174 20.54 18.25 1.47
C PHE A 174 20.53 17.50 0.13
N THR A 175 20.60 16.18 0.19
CA THR A 175 20.53 15.34 -1.00
C THR A 175 19.22 14.57 -1.02
N PHE A 176 18.40 14.76 -2.05
CA PHE A 176 17.09 14.12 -2.17
C PHE A 176 17.09 12.97 -3.17
N SER A 177 16.54 11.83 -2.75
CA SER A 177 16.18 10.72 -3.63
C SER A 177 14.72 10.32 -3.41
N ASP A 178 14.06 9.88 -4.48
CA ASP A 178 12.70 9.33 -4.45
C ASP A 178 12.68 7.78 -4.29
N THR A 179 13.85 7.15 -4.13
CA THR A 179 13.99 5.69 -4.10
C THR A 179 15.05 5.19 -3.11
N ILE A 180 14.72 4.11 -2.40
CA ILE A 180 15.65 3.42 -1.47
C ILE A 180 16.81 2.74 -2.22
N LYS A 181 16.62 2.41 -3.51
CA LYS A 181 17.63 1.77 -4.37
C LYS A 181 18.89 2.62 -4.57
N THR A 182 18.81 3.93 -4.32
CA THR A 182 20.00 4.79 -4.25
C THR A 182 21.06 4.21 -3.33
N LEU A 183 20.65 3.58 -2.23
CA LEU A 183 21.53 2.95 -1.25
C LEU A 183 22.17 1.63 -1.70
N GLU A 184 21.80 1.08 -2.86
CA GLU A 184 22.41 -0.14 -3.40
C GLU A 184 23.67 0.16 -4.24
N THR A 185 23.95 1.43 -4.53
CA THR A 185 25.09 1.83 -5.38
C THR A 185 26.40 1.78 -4.60
N ASN A 186 27.39 1.02 -5.08
CA ASN A 186 28.69 0.89 -4.42
C ASN A 186 29.48 2.20 -4.36
N ASP A 187 29.33 3.08 -5.36
CA ASP A 187 30.05 4.37 -5.48
C ASP A 187 29.31 5.56 -4.83
N LEU A 188 28.35 5.28 -3.94
CA LEU A 188 27.58 6.34 -3.29
C LEU A 188 28.47 7.14 -2.33
N GLN A 189 28.36 8.47 -2.39
CA GLN A 189 29.01 9.37 -1.43
C GLN A 189 28.66 8.98 0.01
N GLU A 190 29.63 9.07 0.92
CA GLU A 190 29.37 8.92 2.36
C GLU A 190 28.57 10.11 2.91
N PHE A 191 27.36 9.83 3.38
CA PHE A 191 26.52 10.78 4.09
C PHE A 191 26.79 10.73 5.59
N ASP A 192 26.58 11.85 6.28
CA ASP A 192 26.65 11.93 7.73
C ASP A 192 25.42 11.32 8.41
N TYR A 193 24.27 11.34 7.71
CA TYR A 193 23.00 10.81 8.19
C TYR A 193 22.04 10.50 7.03
N ILE A 194 21.17 9.50 7.18
CA ILE A 194 20.13 9.12 6.19
C ILE A 194 18.73 9.26 6.81
N PHE A 195 17.87 10.05 6.19
CA PHE A 195 16.45 10.16 6.54
C PHE A 195 15.61 9.36 5.54
N VAL A 196 14.74 8.49 6.03
CA VAL A 196 13.80 7.73 5.21
C VAL A 196 12.37 8.04 5.62
N ASP A 197 11.62 8.62 4.70
CA ASP A 197 10.18 8.81 4.83
C ASP A 197 9.47 7.48 4.50
N GLY A 198 9.28 6.65 5.53
CA GLY A 198 8.65 5.34 5.39
C GLY A 198 7.18 5.40 4.97
N LYS A 199 6.50 6.54 5.14
CA LYS A 199 5.13 6.75 4.64
C LYS A 199 5.07 6.75 3.11
N SER A 200 6.01 7.45 2.46
CA SER A 200 6.03 7.55 0.99
C SER A 200 6.80 6.41 0.32
N ILE A 201 7.81 5.86 0.99
CA ILE A 201 8.63 4.74 0.49
C ILE A 201 8.02 3.42 0.97
N LYS A 202 7.27 2.75 0.09
CA LYS A 202 6.69 1.43 0.36
C LYS A 202 7.62 0.34 -0.18
N GLY A 203 8.30 -0.39 0.68
CA GLY A 203 9.24 -1.43 0.26
C GLY A 203 10.14 -1.96 1.37
N ASN A 204 10.99 -2.92 1.02
CA ASN A 204 12.00 -3.46 1.92
C ASN A 204 13.08 -2.39 2.18
N ILE A 205 13.32 -2.05 3.44
CA ILE A 205 14.30 -1.03 3.87
C ILE A 205 15.56 -1.68 4.49
N ASN A 206 15.68 -3.02 4.46
CA ASN A 206 16.82 -3.75 5.06
C ASN A 206 18.17 -3.39 4.43
N VAL A 207 18.20 -2.69 3.28
CA VAL A 207 19.45 -2.17 2.70
C VAL A 207 20.14 -1.17 3.63
N LEU A 208 19.40 -0.50 4.53
CA LEU A 208 19.96 0.40 5.53
C LEU A 208 20.88 -0.35 6.50
N GLU A 209 20.54 -1.57 6.89
CA GLU A 209 21.32 -2.37 7.85
C GLU A 209 22.70 -2.78 7.29
N LYS A 210 22.85 -2.77 5.97
CA LYS A 210 24.13 -3.06 5.30
C LYS A 210 25.04 -1.83 5.23
N ARG A 211 24.59 -0.66 5.67
CA ARG A 211 25.33 0.60 5.61
C ARG A 211 25.80 0.98 7.02
N ASN A 212 27.03 1.47 7.11
CA ASN A 212 27.61 1.99 8.37
C ASN A 212 27.19 3.44 8.67
N THR A 213 26.29 4.02 7.87
CA THR A 213 25.80 5.39 8.04
C THR A 213 24.57 5.37 8.94
N PRO A 214 24.51 6.21 9.98
CA PRO A 214 23.34 6.27 10.85
C PRO A 214 22.09 6.74 10.11
N TYR A 215 20.94 6.22 10.50
CA TYR A 215 19.69 6.49 9.83
C TYR A 215 18.53 6.81 10.77
N PHE A 216 17.55 7.54 10.24
CA PHE A 216 16.26 7.82 10.86
C PHE A 216 15.14 7.40 9.93
N ILE A 217 14.23 6.56 10.42
CA ILE A 217 13.06 6.09 9.67
C ILE A 217 11.80 6.67 10.31
N TYR A 218 11.00 7.37 9.50
CA TYR A 218 9.69 7.86 9.90
C TYR A 218 8.58 6.92 9.44
N LEU A 219 7.65 6.57 10.33
CA LEU A 219 6.40 5.88 10.05
C LEU A 219 5.23 6.69 10.63
N ASP A 220 4.11 6.75 9.92
CA ASP A 220 2.89 7.41 10.39
C ASP A 220 1.89 6.45 11.04
N ASN A 221 2.19 5.14 11.03
CA ASN A 221 1.32 4.09 11.53
C ASN A 221 2.12 3.05 12.34
N PRO A 222 1.83 2.84 13.64
CA PRO A 222 2.47 1.79 14.43
C PRO A 222 2.11 0.37 13.98
N LEU A 223 1.00 0.16 13.28
CA LEU A 223 0.58 -1.14 12.78
C LEU A 223 1.06 -1.43 11.34
N ASP A 224 2.00 -0.64 10.82
CA ASP A 224 2.64 -0.89 9.52
C ASP A 224 3.23 -2.30 9.45
N ILE A 225 3.07 -2.97 8.29
CA ILE A 225 3.57 -4.33 8.06
C ILE A 225 5.08 -4.47 8.27
N ARG A 226 5.84 -3.38 8.16
CA ARG A 226 7.30 -3.35 8.35
C ARG A 226 7.70 -3.20 9.82
N ALA A 227 6.80 -2.77 10.71
CA ALA A 227 7.12 -2.49 12.11
C ALA A 227 7.82 -3.67 12.81
N PRO A 228 7.38 -4.95 12.67
CA PRO A 228 8.08 -6.11 13.27
C PRO A 228 9.53 -6.31 12.81
N TYR A 229 9.90 -5.74 11.65
CA TYR A 229 11.24 -5.88 11.07
C TYR A 229 12.13 -4.64 11.34
N LEU A 230 11.52 -3.46 11.50
CA LEU A 230 12.24 -2.19 11.69
C LEU A 230 12.52 -1.87 13.16
N LEU A 231 11.59 -2.19 14.05
CA LEU A 231 11.73 -1.93 15.49
C LEU A 231 12.64 -2.99 16.10
N LYS A 232 13.81 -2.56 16.57
CA LYS A 232 14.84 -3.42 17.16
C LYS A 232 15.34 -2.81 18.46
N LYS A 233 15.76 -3.66 19.40
CA LYS A 233 16.34 -3.23 20.68
C LYS A 233 17.63 -2.41 20.53
N GLU A 234 18.35 -2.58 19.43
CA GLU A 234 19.58 -1.83 19.11
C GLU A 234 19.32 -0.42 18.54
N ASN A 235 18.10 -0.15 18.07
CA ASN A 235 17.70 1.18 17.58
C ASN A 235 17.06 1.98 18.72
N LYS A 236 17.14 3.31 18.64
CA LYS A 236 16.30 4.19 19.44
C LYS A 236 14.90 4.26 18.85
N ASN A 237 13.92 3.72 19.57
CA ASN A 237 12.54 3.64 19.10
C ASN A 237 11.70 4.69 19.81
N TYR A 238 11.11 5.59 19.03
CA TYR A 238 10.23 6.65 19.51
C TYR A 238 8.84 6.39 18.95
N ILE A 239 7.92 5.95 19.81
CA ILE A 239 6.58 5.52 19.40
C ILE A 239 5.58 6.44 20.09
N ILE A 240 4.87 7.25 19.32
CA ILE A 240 3.74 8.03 19.80
C ILE A 240 2.58 7.75 18.85
N ASP A 241 1.63 6.92 19.30
CA ASP A 241 0.50 6.52 18.48
C ASP A 241 -0.71 7.45 18.62
N ASN A 242 -1.73 7.17 17.80
CA ASN A 242 -2.99 7.90 17.75
C ASN A 242 -3.78 7.90 19.09
N PHE A 243 -3.66 6.85 19.91
CA PHE A 243 -4.32 6.79 21.22
C PHE A 243 -3.55 7.57 22.28
N GLU A 244 -2.23 7.57 22.20
CA GLU A 244 -1.38 8.39 23.07
C GLU A 244 -1.59 9.88 22.76
N LEU A 245 -1.60 10.24 21.47
CA LEU A 245 -1.88 11.61 21.02
C LEU A 245 -3.22 12.16 21.51
N LYS A 246 -4.27 11.33 21.52
CA LYS A 246 -5.60 11.70 22.04
C LYS A 246 -5.57 12.14 23.51
N GLN A 247 -4.57 11.70 24.27
CA GLN A 247 -4.40 12.11 25.66
C GLN A 247 -3.69 13.46 25.81
N PHE A 248 -2.92 13.88 24.80
CA PHE A 248 -2.15 15.13 24.82
C PHE A 248 -2.87 16.30 24.17
N ILE A 249 -3.68 16.07 23.15
CA ILE A 249 -4.21 17.14 22.28
C ILE A 249 -5.67 17.45 22.64
N ASP A 250 -6.02 18.73 22.73
CA ASP A 250 -7.41 19.16 22.90
C ASP A 250 -8.19 18.99 21.57
N GLY A 251 -9.45 18.58 21.64
CA GLY A 251 -10.26 18.09 20.50
C GLY A 251 -10.57 19.09 19.37
N GLY A 252 -9.91 20.25 19.35
CA GLY A 252 -10.07 21.31 18.35
C GLY A 252 -9.07 21.28 17.19
N GLU A 253 -8.05 20.43 17.21
CA GLU A 253 -7.07 20.34 16.12
C GLU A 253 -7.53 19.39 14.99
N ASN A 254 -7.16 19.70 13.74
CA ASN A 254 -7.49 18.95 12.51
C ASN A 254 -6.83 17.55 12.42
N MET A 255 -6.58 16.89 13.55
CA MET A 255 -5.91 15.60 13.63
C MET A 255 -6.93 14.47 13.76
N GLU A 256 -6.82 13.44 12.92
CA GLU A 256 -7.73 12.29 12.90
C GLU A 256 -7.40 11.34 14.06
N LEU A 257 -8.00 11.57 15.24
CA LEU A 257 -7.78 10.78 16.45
C LEU A 257 -8.86 9.68 16.63
N PRO A 258 -8.51 8.48 17.15
CA PRO A 258 -9.45 7.37 17.29
C PRO A 258 -10.64 7.73 18.18
N SER A 259 -11.84 7.33 17.75
CA SER A 259 -13.08 7.56 18.50
C SER A 259 -13.12 6.73 19.78
N SER A 260 -12.82 5.44 19.69
CA SER A 260 -12.74 4.52 20.84
C SER A 260 -11.42 4.68 21.60
N ASP A 261 -11.42 4.32 22.88
CA ASP A 261 -10.17 4.09 23.60
C ASP A 261 -9.62 2.70 23.31
N ILE A 262 -8.30 2.53 23.35
CA ILE A 262 -7.65 1.23 23.10
C ILE A 262 -8.17 0.12 24.04
N ASN A 263 -8.68 0.49 25.21
CA ASN A 263 -9.27 -0.43 26.16
C ASN A 263 -10.60 -1.05 25.68
N GLU A 264 -11.34 -0.37 24.81
CA GLU A 264 -12.63 -0.80 24.26
C GLU A 264 -12.50 -1.81 23.11
N ILE A 265 -11.25 -2.10 22.69
CA ILE A 265 -10.95 -3.16 21.73
C ILE A 265 -11.05 -4.52 22.43
N SER A 266 -11.89 -5.40 21.90
CA SER A 266 -12.06 -6.77 22.39
C SER A 266 -11.65 -7.78 21.32
N PHE A 267 -10.77 -8.70 21.68
CA PHE A 267 -10.47 -9.87 20.86
C PHE A 267 -11.33 -11.04 21.32
N LYS A 268 -11.84 -11.83 20.39
CA LYS A 268 -12.64 -13.02 20.66
C LYS A 268 -12.06 -14.21 19.93
N TYR A 269 -11.76 -15.25 20.70
CA TYR A 269 -11.46 -16.57 20.17
C TYR A 269 -12.76 -17.21 19.64
N ILE A 270 -12.68 -17.77 18.44
CA ILE A 270 -13.75 -18.54 17.80
C ILE A 270 -13.29 -19.99 17.78
N GLU A 271 -13.92 -20.82 18.61
CA GLU A 271 -13.62 -22.25 18.61
C GLU A 271 -14.02 -22.88 17.27
N SER A 272 -13.14 -23.70 16.70
CA SER A 272 -13.43 -24.42 15.48
C SER A 272 -12.83 -25.82 15.50
N PRO A 273 -13.52 -26.82 14.91
CA PRO A 273 -13.09 -28.22 14.99
C PRO A 273 -11.91 -28.57 14.07
N PHE A 274 -11.48 -27.63 13.21
CA PHE A 274 -10.48 -27.87 12.17
C PHE A 274 -9.11 -27.23 12.44
N GLU A 275 -8.88 -26.65 13.62
CA GLU A 275 -7.66 -25.88 13.90
C GLU A 275 -6.37 -26.70 13.83
N ASP A 276 -6.37 -27.91 14.40
CA ASP A 276 -5.21 -28.80 14.35
C ASP A 276 -4.88 -29.23 12.90
N ALA A 277 -5.91 -29.53 12.11
CA ALA A 277 -5.75 -29.86 10.69
C ALA A 277 -5.18 -28.69 9.89
N LEU A 278 -5.59 -27.46 10.23
CA LEU A 278 -5.10 -26.24 9.60
C LEU A 278 -3.63 -25.99 9.97
N GLU A 279 -3.25 -26.11 11.24
CA GLU A 279 -1.87 -25.96 11.73
C GLU A 279 -0.93 -26.95 11.02
N GLU A 280 -1.30 -28.24 10.99
CA GLU A 280 -0.56 -29.30 10.30
C GLU A 280 -0.45 -29.05 8.78
N ALA A 281 -1.52 -28.56 8.14
CA ALA A 281 -1.50 -28.24 6.72
C ALA A 281 -0.51 -27.12 6.39
N PHE A 282 -0.37 -26.10 7.25
CA PHE A 282 0.63 -25.06 7.02
C PHE A 282 2.07 -25.56 7.24
N GLU A 283 2.30 -26.50 8.16
CA GLU A 283 3.61 -27.13 8.35
C GLU A 283 4.03 -27.92 7.11
N LEU A 284 3.11 -28.71 6.55
CA LEU A 284 3.32 -29.43 5.30
C LEU A 284 3.51 -28.47 4.12
N LEU A 285 2.77 -27.37 4.07
CA LEU A 285 2.94 -26.36 3.02
C LEU A 285 4.36 -25.75 3.07
N GLN A 286 4.86 -25.43 4.26
CA GLN A 286 6.22 -24.93 4.42
C GLN A 286 7.27 -25.99 4.01
N LYS A 287 7.03 -27.25 4.34
CA LYS A 287 7.91 -28.36 3.93
C LYS A 287 7.97 -28.50 2.42
N LEU A 288 6.82 -28.62 1.74
CA LEU A 288 6.73 -28.69 0.28
C LEU A 288 7.38 -27.48 -0.40
N GLN A 289 7.23 -26.30 0.19
CA GLN A 289 7.88 -25.09 -0.32
C GLN A 289 9.42 -25.20 -0.24
N ARG A 290 9.98 -25.66 0.88
CA ARG A 290 11.44 -25.85 1.05
C ARG A 290 12.00 -26.88 0.08
N ASP A 291 11.18 -27.88 -0.26
CA ASP A 291 11.52 -28.92 -1.24
C ASP A 291 11.37 -28.44 -2.70
N ASN A 292 11.11 -27.14 -2.92
CA ASN A 292 10.88 -26.53 -4.24
C ASN A 292 9.80 -27.25 -5.06
N PHE A 293 8.72 -27.66 -4.38
CA PHE A 293 7.59 -28.34 -5.02
C PHE A 293 6.88 -27.46 -6.07
N ASN A 294 5.99 -28.06 -6.85
CA ASN A 294 5.32 -27.41 -7.97
C ASN A 294 4.65 -26.07 -7.58
N SER A 295 5.03 -24.98 -8.27
CA SER A 295 4.58 -23.63 -7.95
C SER A 295 3.07 -23.40 -8.10
N SER A 296 2.43 -24.07 -9.06
CA SER A 296 0.98 -23.97 -9.30
C SER A 296 0.22 -24.61 -8.13
N ASP A 297 0.63 -25.81 -7.72
CA ASP A 297 -0.02 -26.55 -6.63
C ASP A 297 0.17 -25.85 -5.28
N LEU A 298 1.39 -25.36 -5.00
CA LEU A 298 1.67 -24.56 -3.79
C LEU A 298 0.77 -23.32 -3.70
N LYS A 299 0.53 -22.63 -4.83
CA LYS A 299 -0.35 -21.44 -4.86
C LYS A 299 -1.82 -21.80 -4.64
N ILE A 300 -2.27 -22.94 -5.14
CA ILE A 300 -3.64 -23.44 -4.90
C ILE A 300 -3.82 -23.80 -3.43
N ILE A 301 -2.91 -24.59 -2.85
CA ILE A 301 -2.92 -24.93 -1.43
C ILE A 301 -2.93 -23.67 -0.56
N ARG A 302 -2.01 -22.74 -0.83
CA ARG A 302 -1.94 -21.45 -0.13
C ARG A 302 -3.29 -20.72 -0.18
N SER A 303 -3.94 -20.67 -1.35
CA SER A 303 -5.23 -19.99 -1.50
C SER A 303 -6.33 -20.66 -0.69
N LEU A 304 -6.37 -22.00 -0.65
CA LEU A 304 -7.36 -22.75 0.11
C LEU A 304 -7.19 -22.54 1.61
N LEU A 305 -5.98 -22.71 2.14
CA LEU A 305 -5.70 -22.49 3.57
C LEU A 305 -5.93 -21.04 4.00
N TYR A 306 -5.55 -20.07 3.15
CA TYR A 306 -5.82 -18.65 3.41
C TYR A 306 -7.33 -18.38 3.48
N ASN A 307 -8.11 -18.94 2.56
CA ASN A 307 -9.56 -18.81 2.57
C ASN A 307 -10.16 -19.46 3.83
N SER A 308 -9.69 -20.65 4.24
CA SER A 308 -10.20 -21.35 5.43
C SER A 308 -10.03 -20.55 6.73
N ILE A 309 -8.97 -19.74 6.85
CA ILE A 309 -8.79 -18.84 7.99
C ILE A 309 -9.74 -17.64 7.92
N ARG A 310 -9.86 -17.05 6.73
CA ARG A 310 -10.41 -15.70 6.56
C ARG A 310 -11.88 -15.63 6.23
N MET A 311 -12.46 -16.71 5.70
CA MET A 311 -13.86 -16.72 5.30
C MET A 311 -14.78 -16.64 6.52
N THR A 312 -15.88 -15.93 6.34
CA THR A 312 -16.97 -15.76 7.30
C THR A 312 -18.28 -16.31 6.79
N ILE A 313 -18.24 -16.97 5.64
CA ILE A 313 -19.33 -17.67 4.99
C ILE A 313 -18.90 -19.11 4.73
N GLU A 314 -19.88 -19.97 4.46
CA GLU A 314 -19.68 -21.36 4.10
C GLU A 314 -18.99 -21.51 2.74
N GLY A 315 -18.29 -22.62 2.53
CA GLY A 315 -17.66 -22.93 1.24
C GLY A 315 -18.65 -23.00 0.07
N VAL A 316 -19.86 -23.54 0.28
CA VAL A 316 -20.92 -23.57 -0.74
C VAL A 316 -21.37 -22.16 -1.15
N GLU A 317 -21.51 -21.25 -0.19
CA GLU A 317 -21.91 -19.86 -0.44
C GLU A 317 -20.79 -19.11 -1.18
N TYR A 318 -19.54 -19.33 -0.76
CA TYR A 318 -18.37 -18.80 -1.48
C TYR A 318 -18.37 -19.25 -2.94
N ASP A 319 -18.59 -20.54 -3.18
CA ASP A 319 -18.58 -21.13 -4.52
C ASP A 319 -19.71 -20.58 -5.39
N PHE A 320 -20.91 -20.40 -4.83
CA PHE A 320 -22.04 -19.79 -5.51
C PHE A 320 -21.69 -18.39 -6.01
N ILE A 321 -21.17 -17.52 -5.14
CA ILE A 321 -20.81 -16.13 -5.50
C ILE A 321 -19.65 -16.10 -6.50
N ALA A 322 -18.67 -16.98 -6.33
CA ALA A 322 -17.54 -17.09 -7.24
C ALA A 322 -17.97 -17.46 -8.68
N THR A 323 -19.10 -18.14 -8.88
CA THR A 323 -19.59 -18.44 -10.24
C THR A 323 -19.92 -17.20 -11.07
N PHE A 324 -20.25 -16.09 -10.42
CA PHE A 324 -20.68 -14.87 -11.10
C PHE A 324 -19.54 -13.90 -11.47
N ASP A 325 -18.35 -14.10 -10.91
CA ASP A 325 -17.14 -13.33 -11.21
C ASP A 325 -15.99 -14.26 -11.66
N PRO A 326 -15.68 -14.31 -12.97
CA PRO A 326 -14.70 -15.24 -13.53
C PRO A 326 -13.27 -15.01 -13.03
N LYS A 327 -12.98 -13.93 -12.29
CA LYS A 327 -11.67 -13.71 -11.67
C LYS A 327 -11.41 -14.65 -10.49
N TYR A 328 -12.47 -15.14 -9.85
CA TYR A 328 -12.37 -15.99 -8.66
C TYR A 328 -12.54 -17.46 -9.04
N ASN A 329 -11.81 -18.32 -8.36
CA ASN A 329 -11.99 -19.77 -8.48
C ASN A 329 -12.82 -20.25 -7.30
N SER A 330 -13.74 -21.17 -7.56
CA SER A 330 -14.47 -21.87 -6.51
C SER A 330 -13.52 -22.80 -5.74
N ILE A 331 -13.74 -22.95 -4.43
CA ILE A 331 -13.08 -23.88 -3.52
C ILE A 331 -13.18 -25.31 -4.08
N LYS A 332 -14.36 -25.74 -4.53
CA LYS A 332 -14.55 -27.06 -5.13
C LYS A 332 -13.67 -27.30 -6.35
N ASN A 333 -13.54 -26.31 -7.23
CA ASN A 333 -12.69 -26.41 -8.41
C ASN A 333 -11.20 -26.46 -8.03
N LEU A 334 -10.78 -25.68 -7.03
CA LEU A 334 -9.40 -25.68 -6.53
C LEU A 334 -9.03 -27.02 -5.87
N ILE A 335 -9.89 -27.57 -5.02
CA ILE A 335 -9.67 -28.90 -4.39
C ILE A 335 -9.59 -29.98 -5.47
N LYS A 336 -10.53 -29.99 -6.43
CA LYS A 336 -10.53 -30.98 -7.50
C LYS A 336 -9.26 -30.90 -8.36
N GLU A 337 -8.76 -29.71 -8.63
CA GLU A 337 -7.50 -29.55 -9.38
C GLU A 337 -6.29 -30.12 -8.64
N LEU A 338 -6.20 -29.96 -7.31
CA LEU A 338 -5.17 -30.63 -6.53
C LEU A 338 -5.30 -32.15 -6.60
N LYS A 339 -6.53 -32.67 -6.55
CA LYS A 339 -6.81 -34.10 -6.65
C LYS A 339 -6.44 -34.72 -8.00
N ASP A 340 -6.50 -33.92 -9.06
CA ASP A 340 -6.17 -34.30 -10.43
C ASP A 340 -4.67 -34.04 -10.77
N SER A 341 -3.86 -33.59 -9.79
CA SER A 341 -2.42 -33.40 -9.95
C SER A 341 -1.68 -34.75 -10.02
N ASP A 342 -0.66 -34.85 -10.89
CA ASP A 342 0.11 -36.10 -11.06
C ASP A 342 0.86 -36.46 -9.78
N PHE A 343 1.29 -35.43 -9.04
CA PHE A 343 2.10 -35.61 -7.84
C PHE A 343 1.31 -36.21 -6.67
N ARG A 344 -0.02 -36.29 -6.77
CA ARG A 344 -0.87 -36.78 -5.69
C ARG A 344 -0.43 -38.15 -5.18
N TYR A 345 -0.14 -39.07 -6.08
CA TYR A 345 0.26 -40.43 -5.70
C TYR A 345 1.78 -40.61 -5.61
N GLU A 346 2.55 -39.60 -6.01
CA GLU A 346 4.02 -39.62 -6.03
C GLU A 346 4.63 -38.98 -4.78
N ASN A 347 3.92 -38.07 -4.12
CA ASN A 347 4.40 -37.35 -2.94
C ASN A 347 3.43 -37.49 -1.76
N LEU A 348 3.89 -38.17 -0.71
CA LEU A 348 3.10 -38.47 0.49
C LEU A 348 2.69 -37.20 1.27
N ASP A 349 3.58 -36.20 1.36
CA ASP A 349 3.27 -34.94 2.05
C ASP A 349 2.19 -34.16 1.28
N PHE A 350 2.23 -34.20 -0.05
CA PHE A 350 1.23 -33.58 -0.92
C PHE A 350 -0.14 -34.29 -0.86
N GLU A 351 -0.20 -35.63 -0.83
CA GLU A 351 -1.46 -36.33 -0.56
C GLU A 351 -2.00 -36.00 0.82
N ARG A 352 -1.12 -35.94 1.83
CA ARG A 352 -1.52 -35.65 3.22
C ARG A 352 -2.12 -34.26 3.34
N ILE A 353 -1.53 -33.23 2.74
CA ILE A 353 -2.08 -31.87 2.78
C ILE A 353 -3.42 -31.78 2.04
N ILE A 354 -3.61 -32.51 0.94
CA ILE A 354 -4.91 -32.58 0.25
C ILE A 354 -5.97 -33.17 1.18
N ARG A 355 -5.67 -34.27 1.88
CA ARG A 355 -6.60 -34.89 2.83
C ARG A 355 -6.96 -33.96 3.97
N LEU A 356 -6.00 -33.21 4.52
CA LEU A 356 -6.27 -32.22 5.57
C LEU A 356 -7.22 -31.13 5.06
N ILE A 357 -7.01 -30.64 3.84
CA ILE A 357 -7.91 -29.66 3.22
C ILE A 357 -9.31 -30.25 3.01
N GLU A 358 -9.42 -31.48 2.51
CA GLU A 358 -10.70 -32.17 2.37
C GLU A 358 -11.39 -32.36 3.73
N ASP A 359 -10.64 -32.69 4.78
CA ASP A 359 -11.15 -32.82 6.14
C ASP A 359 -11.68 -31.47 6.65
N ILE A 360 -10.94 -30.36 6.46
CA ILE A 360 -11.38 -29.01 6.84
C ILE A 360 -12.76 -28.68 6.25
N PHE A 361 -12.94 -28.90 4.94
CA PHE A 361 -14.20 -28.54 4.27
C PHE A 361 -15.32 -29.56 4.50
N ASN A 362 -15.03 -30.86 4.41
CA ASN A 362 -16.05 -31.91 4.41
C ASN A 362 -16.30 -32.51 5.79
N LYS A 363 -15.25 -33.01 6.45
CA LYS A 363 -15.36 -33.71 7.75
C LYS A 363 -15.69 -32.75 8.89
N TYR A 364 -15.03 -31.59 8.89
CA TYR A 364 -15.25 -30.50 9.84
C TYR A 364 -16.28 -29.47 9.36
N GLN A 365 -16.91 -29.74 8.21
CA GLN A 365 -18.11 -29.04 7.72
C GLN A 365 -17.96 -27.54 7.44
N LEU A 366 -16.75 -27.03 7.20
CA LEU A 366 -16.59 -25.61 6.79
C LEU A 366 -17.30 -25.29 5.46
N ASP A 367 -17.60 -26.31 4.65
CA ASP A 367 -18.39 -26.15 3.42
C ASP A 367 -19.87 -25.81 3.68
N THR A 368 -20.39 -26.12 4.88
CA THR A 368 -21.81 -25.94 5.24
C THR A 368 -22.05 -25.17 6.55
N VAL A 369 -21.03 -24.96 7.37
CA VAL A 369 -21.10 -24.22 8.63
C VAL A 369 -19.90 -23.28 8.74
N SER A 370 -20.15 -22.00 9.03
CA SER A 370 -19.09 -21.02 9.34
C SER A 370 -19.11 -20.62 10.82
N PRO A 371 -18.13 -21.08 11.65
CA PRO A 371 -18.08 -20.71 13.08
C PRO A 371 -17.99 -19.19 13.33
N LYS A 372 -17.31 -18.47 12.42
CA LYS A 372 -17.24 -17.00 12.47
C LYS A 372 -18.60 -16.35 12.20
N TYR A 373 -19.39 -16.89 11.25
CA TYR A 373 -20.73 -16.38 10.98
C TYR A 373 -21.66 -16.54 12.18
N GLU A 374 -21.68 -17.71 12.82
CA GLU A 374 -22.55 -17.98 13.98
C GLU A 374 -22.32 -16.97 15.10
N THR A 375 -21.04 -16.69 15.40
CA THR A 375 -20.69 -15.68 16.40
C THR A 375 -21.06 -14.27 15.93
N LEU A 376 -20.82 -13.96 14.65
CA LEU A 376 -21.13 -12.66 14.07
C LEU A 376 -22.64 -12.38 14.10
N GLU A 377 -23.47 -13.37 13.76
CA GLU A 377 -24.92 -13.30 13.77
C GLU A 377 -25.47 -12.94 15.16
N LEU A 378 -24.95 -13.56 16.22
CA LEU A 378 -25.32 -13.23 17.59
C LEU A 378 -24.97 -11.78 17.95
N ILE A 379 -23.82 -11.29 17.50
CA ILE A 379 -23.38 -9.90 17.74
C ILE A 379 -24.29 -8.93 16.98
N ILE A 380 -24.56 -9.18 15.70
CA ILE A 380 -25.43 -8.35 14.85
C ILE A 380 -26.83 -8.27 15.45
N ASN A 381 -27.43 -9.40 15.79
CA ASN A 381 -28.78 -9.45 16.34
C ASN A 381 -28.90 -8.68 17.66
N LYS A 382 -27.87 -8.72 18.51
CA LYS A 382 -27.81 -7.93 19.75
C LYS A 382 -27.70 -6.43 19.45
N ALA A 383 -26.80 -6.03 18.56
CA ALA A 383 -26.57 -4.64 18.22
C ALA A 383 -27.79 -4.01 17.51
N ILE A 384 -28.48 -4.73 16.63
CA ILE A 384 -29.73 -4.27 16.01
C ILE A 384 -30.83 -4.07 17.05
N LYS A 385 -30.98 -4.98 18.03
CA LYS A 385 -31.94 -4.79 19.14
C LYS A 385 -31.64 -3.51 19.93
N ASN A 386 -30.37 -3.15 20.06
CA ASN A 386 -29.92 -1.92 20.72
C ASN A 386 -29.96 -0.68 19.81
N LYS A 387 -30.34 -0.82 18.53
CA LYS A 387 -30.28 0.23 17.50
C LYS A 387 -28.88 0.81 17.29
N GLU A 388 -27.85 -0.02 17.45
CA GLU A 388 -26.45 0.33 17.19
C GLU A 388 -26.16 0.34 15.69
N ILE A 389 -25.30 1.26 15.25
CA ILE A 389 -24.76 1.28 13.89
C ILE A 389 -23.47 0.46 13.87
N ILE A 390 -23.40 -0.56 13.00
CA ILE A 390 -22.33 -1.56 12.97
C ILE A 390 -21.59 -1.50 11.64
N LEU A 391 -20.25 -1.53 11.69
CA LEU A 391 -19.40 -1.80 10.53
C LEU A 391 -18.76 -3.18 10.66
N ILE A 392 -18.96 -4.04 9.66
CA ILE A 392 -18.34 -5.35 9.53
C ILE A 392 -17.27 -5.26 8.44
N VAL A 393 -16.04 -5.57 8.83
CA VAL A 393 -14.86 -5.54 7.97
C VAL A 393 -14.52 -6.98 7.59
N SER A 394 -14.88 -7.36 6.37
CA SER A 394 -14.66 -8.70 5.84
C SER A 394 -13.32 -8.84 5.12
N SER A 395 -12.90 -10.09 4.86
CA SER A 395 -11.57 -10.37 4.32
C SER A 395 -11.39 -9.99 2.85
N GLY A 396 -12.48 -10.01 2.06
CA GLY A 396 -12.41 -9.77 0.63
C GLY A 396 -13.79 -9.61 -0.04
N LYS A 397 -13.79 -9.45 -1.36
CA LYS A 397 -14.99 -9.18 -2.15
C LYS A 397 -16.05 -10.29 -2.03
N ILE A 398 -15.66 -11.54 -2.27
CA ILE A 398 -16.58 -12.69 -2.24
C ILE A 398 -17.19 -12.85 -0.84
N ASP A 399 -16.36 -12.80 0.19
CA ASP A 399 -16.76 -12.85 1.60
C ASP A 399 -17.71 -11.69 1.98
N SER A 400 -17.42 -10.46 1.51
CA SER A 400 -18.31 -9.30 1.73
C SER A 400 -19.69 -9.48 1.08
N LEU A 401 -19.74 -9.99 -0.15
CA LEU A 401 -21.00 -10.22 -0.86
C LEU A 401 -21.83 -11.31 -0.18
N GLY A 402 -21.20 -12.42 0.22
CA GLY A 402 -21.91 -13.51 0.89
C GLY A 402 -22.42 -13.14 2.27
N LEU A 403 -21.64 -12.34 3.02
CA LEU A 403 -22.13 -11.78 4.27
C LEU A 403 -23.35 -10.87 4.06
N LYS A 404 -23.35 -10.02 3.03
CA LYS A 404 -24.52 -9.19 2.70
C LYS A 404 -25.75 -10.06 2.41
N GLU A 405 -25.61 -11.08 1.59
CA GLU A 405 -26.70 -12.01 1.26
C GLU A 405 -27.23 -12.71 2.53
N LYS A 406 -26.36 -13.37 3.30
CA LYS A 406 -26.77 -14.08 4.52
C LYS A 406 -27.42 -13.16 5.56
N ILE A 407 -26.82 -12.00 5.82
CA ILE A 407 -27.35 -11.06 6.82
C ILE A 407 -28.69 -10.47 6.34
N SER A 408 -28.83 -10.16 5.05
CA SER A 408 -30.10 -9.68 4.48
C SER A 408 -31.22 -10.71 4.63
N LEU A 409 -30.91 -11.99 4.40
CA LEU A 409 -31.86 -13.10 4.55
C LEU A 409 -32.28 -13.27 6.02
N ASN A 410 -31.32 -13.24 6.93
CA ASN A 410 -31.57 -13.32 8.38
C ASN A 410 -32.46 -12.17 8.87
N LEU A 411 -32.17 -10.95 8.42
CA LEU A 411 -32.94 -9.74 8.80
C LEU A 411 -34.24 -9.56 8.00
N LYS A 412 -34.48 -10.40 6.98
CA LYS A 412 -35.63 -10.32 6.06
C LYS A 412 -35.77 -8.95 5.39
N VAL A 413 -34.64 -8.42 4.90
CA VAL A 413 -34.56 -7.15 4.18
C VAL A 413 -33.82 -7.32 2.86
N ASP A 414 -33.95 -6.35 1.94
CA ASP A 414 -33.08 -6.29 0.76
C ASP A 414 -31.65 -5.91 1.18
N ILE A 415 -30.64 -6.38 0.43
CA ILE A 415 -29.24 -5.98 0.61
C ILE A 415 -29.09 -4.46 0.58
N SER A 416 -29.84 -3.75 -0.27
CA SER A 416 -29.81 -2.28 -0.33
C SER A 416 -30.30 -1.60 0.94
N ASP A 417 -31.08 -2.31 1.75
CA ASP A 417 -31.71 -1.76 2.94
C ASP A 417 -30.91 -2.07 4.21
N LEU A 418 -29.84 -2.87 4.13
CA LEU A 418 -28.96 -3.18 5.26
C LEU A 418 -28.38 -1.91 5.90
N GLU A 419 -27.88 -0.98 5.08
CA GLU A 419 -27.31 0.27 5.59
C GLU A 419 -28.39 1.13 6.29
N SER A 420 -29.65 1.09 5.82
CA SER A 420 -30.79 1.75 6.48
C SER A 420 -31.15 1.13 7.84
N LYS A 421 -30.79 -0.15 8.05
CA LYS A 421 -30.89 -0.87 9.33
C LYS A 421 -29.67 -0.66 10.22
N GLY A 422 -28.72 0.17 9.80
CA GLY A 422 -27.49 0.45 10.54
C GLY A 422 -26.41 -0.63 10.38
N VAL A 423 -26.51 -1.52 9.38
CA VAL A 423 -25.53 -2.59 9.15
C VAL A 423 -24.72 -2.30 7.89
N TYR A 424 -23.43 -2.03 8.06
CA TYR A 424 -22.50 -1.74 6.98
C TYR A 424 -21.51 -2.89 6.84
N ILE A 425 -21.35 -3.44 5.63
CA ILE A 425 -20.42 -4.53 5.35
C ILE A 425 -19.49 -4.06 4.25
N LYS A 426 -18.18 -4.02 4.55
CA LYS A 426 -17.14 -3.57 3.62
C LYS A 426 -15.96 -4.53 3.68
N SER A 427 -15.30 -4.77 2.55
CA SER A 427 -14.05 -5.53 2.56
C SER A 427 -12.92 -4.71 3.21
N TYR A 428 -11.90 -5.36 3.74
CA TYR A 428 -10.73 -4.69 4.34
C TYR A 428 -10.12 -3.62 3.40
N GLN A 429 -10.09 -3.90 2.09
CA GLN A 429 -9.60 -2.94 1.11
C GLN A 429 -10.50 -1.69 1.00
N ASP A 430 -11.82 -1.86 1.13
CA ASP A 430 -12.79 -0.77 1.08
C ASP A 430 -12.83 0.03 2.38
N VAL A 431 -12.45 -0.59 3.51
CA VAL A 431 -12.36 0.10 4.81
C VAL A 431 -11.25 1.13 4.81
N LYS A 432 -10.14 0.87 4.10
CA LYS A 432 -9.09 1.89 3.91
C LYS A 432 -9.64 3.16 3.26
N ASP A 433 -10.71 3.04 2.48
CA ASP A 433 -11.31 4.13 1.72
C ASP A 433 -12.25 5.03 2.55
N ILE A 434 -12.68 4.60 3.75
CA ILE A 434 -13.60 5.35 4.63
C ILE A 434 -12.81 6.46 5.34
N GLN A 435 -13.22 7.72 5.14
CA GLN A 435 -12.56 8.90 5.71
C GLN A 435 -13.04 9.21 7.14
N SER A 436 -14.32 9.06 7.40
CA SER A 436 -14.92 9.18 8.72
C SER A 436 -16.21 8.36 8.75
N GLY A 437 -16.49 7.71 9.88
CA GLY A 437 -17.72 6.97 10.09
C GLY A 437 -18.05 7.03 11.57
N ASN A 438 -19.32 7.25 11.91
CA ASN A 438 -19.80 7.17 13.29
C ASN A 438 -20.50 5.82 13.46
N PHE A 439 -19.70 4.76 13.60
CA PHE A 439 -20.20 3.43 13.96
C PHE A 439 -20.16 3.28 15.48
N ASP A 440 -21.17 2.64 16.07
CA ASP A 440 -21.13 2.28 17.50
C ASP A 440 -20.20 1.08 17.70
N THR A 441 -20.27 0.08 16.81
CA THR A 441 -19.45 -1.14 16.86
C THR A 441 -18.78 -1.41 15.52
N VAL A 442 -17.47 -1.67 15.53
CA VAL A 442 -16.68 -2.15 14.38
C VAL A 442 -16.25 -3.59 14.63
N ILE A 443 -16.46 -4.47 13.66
CA ILE A 443 -16.15 -5.90 13.75
C ILE A 443 -15.13 -6.25 12.67
N LEU A 444 -13.92 -6.64 13.08
CA LEU A 444 -12.91 -7.23 12.20
C LEU A 444 -13.06 -8.76 12.23
N THR A 445 -13.25 -9.39 11.07
CA THR A 445 -13.59 -10.81 11.03
C THR A 445 -12.37 -11.76 10.99
N SER A 446 -11.18 -11.21 10.78
CA SER A 446 -9.92 -11.95 10.70
C SER A 446 -8.73 -11.00 10.82
N ALA A 447 -7.62 -11.48 11.37
CA ALA A 447 -6.32 -10.79 11.33
C ALA A 447 -5.17 -11.80 11.50
N ILE A 448 -4.21 -11.79 10.56
CA ILE A 448 -3.00 -12.63 10.59
C ILE A 448 -1.75 -11.74 10.75
N ARG A 449 -1.80 -10.54 10.17
CA ARG A 449 -0.73 -9.55 10.13
C ARG A 449 -1.04 -8.42 11.10
N VAL A 450 0.00 -7.75 11.58
CA VAL A 450 -0.17 -6.53 12.41
C VAL A 450 -0.99 -5.48 11.63
N SER A 451 -0.73 -5.31 10.33
CA SER A 451 -1.45 -4.37 9.47
C SER A 451 -2.93 -4.72 9.24
N ASP A 452 -3.37 -5.97 9.42
CA ASP A 452 -4.80 -6.29 9.37
C ASP A 452 -5.58 -5.56 10.48
N LEU A 453 -4.87 -5.13 11.55
CA LEU A 453 -5.42 -4.36 12.66
C LEU A 453 -5.37 -2.85 12.44
N ASP A 454 -4.85 -2.35 11.32
CA ASP A 454 -4.87 -0.91 10.95
C ASP A 454 -6.22 -0.20 11.19
N PRO A 455 -7.40 -0.82 10.95
CA PRO A 455 -8.68 -0.18 11.22
C PRO A 455 -8.87 0.27 12.67
N ILE A 456 -8.14 -0.34 13.63
CA ILE A 456 -8.15 0.04 15.05
C ILE A 456 -7.71 1.48 15.28
N LEU A 457 -6.78 1.97 14.47
CA LEU A 457 -6.23 3.31 14.62
C LEU A 457 -7.12 4.41 14.02
N ARG A 458 -8.25 4.03 13.42
CA ARG A 458 -9.13 4.93 12.68
C ARG A 458 -10.34 5.36 13.50
N THR A 459 -10.95 6.47 13.09
CA THR A 459 -12.07 7.13 13.77
C THR A 459 -13.43 6.47 13.52
N PHE A 460 -13.45 5.15 13.22
CA PHE A 460 -14.65 4.48 12.73
C PHE A 460 -15.70 4.22 13.79
N GLY A 461 -15.32 3.88 15.03
CA GLY A 461 -16.35 3.62 16.00
C GLY A 461 -15.92 3.59 17.45
N LYS A 462 -16.94 3.56 18.33
CA LYS A 462 -16.77 3.63 19.79
C LYS A 462 -16.31 2.29 20.39
N LYS A 463 -16.57 1.17 19.72
CA LYS A 463 -16.17 -0.15 20.19
C LYS A 463 -15.62 -0.98 19.04
N MET A 464 -14.59 -1.78 19.30
CA MET A 464 -14.05 -2.71 18.31
C MET A 464 -14.05 -4.17 18.81
N ILE A 465 -14.43 -5.09 17.92
CA ILE A 465 -14.43 -6.53 18.15
C ILE A 465 -13.61 -7.20 17.05
N VAL A 466 -12.64 -8.02 17.41
CA VAL A 466 -11.82 -8.79 16.46
C VAL A 466 -12.08 -10.27 16.69
N LEU A 467 -12.56 -10.96 15.65
CA LEU A 467 -12.86 -12.39 15.67
C LEU A 467 -11.67 -13.17 15.11
N LEU A 468 -11.11 -14.09 15.89
CA LEU A 468 -9.89 -14.82 15.54
C LEU A 468 -10.02 -16.31 15.84
N TYR A 469 -9.52 -17.14 14.93
CA TYR A 469 -9.19 -18.54 15.22
C TYR A 469 -7.90 -18.65 16.04
N GLN A 470 -7.65 -19.80 16.66
CA GLN A 470 -6.47 -20.02 17.52
C GLN A 470 -5.15 -19.80 16.78
N LEU A 471 -5.06 -20.20 15.51
CA LEU A 471 -3.87 -19.99 14.68
C LEU A 471 -3.59 -18.50 14.44
N GLU A 472 -4.64 -17.68 14.23
CA GLU A 472 -4.51 -16.22 14.11
C GLU A 472 -4.03 -15.59 15.42
N ILE A 473 -4.59 -16.04 16.56
CA ILE A 473 -4.20 -15.59 17.90
C ILE A 473 -2.72 -15.84 18.15
N ARG A 474 -2.23 -17.06 17.87
CA ARG A 474 -0.82 -17.42 18.11
C ARG A 474 0.15 -16.66 17.20
N GLU A 475 -0.20 -16.48 15.93
CA GLU A 475 0.61 -15.70 14.98
C GLU A 475 0.73 -14.23 15.43
N LEU A 476 -0.39 -13.59 15.79
CA LEU A 476 -0.38 -12.21 16.29
C LEU A 476 0.33 -12.10 17.64
N LYS A 477 0.10 -13.06 18.56
CA LYS A 477 0.79 -13.13 19.85
C LYS A 477 2.31 -13.15 19.67
N SER A 478 2.82 -13.98 18.75
CA SER A 478 4.26 -14.04 18.45
C SER A 478 4.81 -12.68 17.98
N LYS A 479 4.12 -12.02 17.06
CA LYS A 479 4.53 -10.70 16.52
C LYS A 479 4.49 -9.60 17.59
N PHE A 480 3.39 -9.53 18.34
CA PHE A 480 3.28 -8.53 19.39
C PHE A 480 4.18 -8.82 20.59
N ASN A 481 4.59 -10.08 20.83
CA ASN A 481 5.62 -10.40 21.82
C ASN A 481 6.97 -9.79 21.42
N MET A 482 7.37 -9.92 20.14
CA MET A 482 8.60 -9.30 19.63
C MET A 482 8.57 -7.77 19.78
N LEU A 483 7.40 -7.17 19.54
CA LEU A 483 7.21 -5.72 19.61
C LEU A 483 7.00 -5.19 21.04
N SER A 484 6.44 -5.99 21.95
CA SER A 484 6.19 -5.58 23.34
C SER A 484 7.47 -5.39 24.14
N ASP A 485 8.53 -6.06 23.69
CA ASP A 485 9.88 -6.04 24.21
C ASP A 485 10.70 -4.80 23.77
N ILE A 486 10.13 -3.95 22.91
CA ILE A 486 10.77 -2.74 22.41
C ILE A 486 10.56 -1.61 23.41
N ASP A 487 11.67 -1.04 23.88
CA ASP A 487 11.66 0.12 24.75
C ASP A 487 11.28 1.37 23.94
N ASN A 488 10.32 2.13 24.46
CA ASN A 488 9.98 3.44 23.93
C ASN A 488 10.86 4.48 24.61
N GLU A 489 11.74 5.11 23.83
CA GLU A 489 12.76 6.07 24.27
C GLU A 489 12.17 7.47 24.51
N PHE A 490 10.87 7.64 24.32
CA PHE A 490 10.24 8.95 24.44
C PHE A 490 10.19 9.42 25.91
N PRO A 491 10.78 10.59 26.24
CA PRO A 491 10.98 11.01 27.63
C PRO A 491 9.73 11.73 28.18
N LEU A 492 8.61 11.04 28.39
CA LEU A 492 7.44 11.66 29.05
C LEU A 492 7.55 11.67 30.58
N SER A 493 8.75 11.86 31.14
CA SER A 493 8.96 11.84 32.60
C SER A 493 8.15 12.90 33.35
N ASP A 494 7.74 13.98 32.67
CA ASP A 494 6.91 15.05 33.24
C ASP A 494 5.40 14.79 33.12
N PHE A 495 4.99 13.86 32.25
CA PHE A 495 3.58 13.51 32.01
C PHE A 495 3.29 12.12 32.61
N LYS A 496 3.19 12.03 33.94
CA LYS A 496 2.86 10.78 34.66
C LYS A 496 1.61 10.09 34.10
N ARG A 497 1.74 9.00 33.34
CA ARG A 497 0.78 7.87 33.19
C ARG A 497 1.34 6.76 32.28
N ASN A 498 0.77 5.55 32.43
CA ASN A 498 1.23 4.26 31.87
C ASN A 498 2.08 4.35 30.60
N ASN A 499 3.38 4.03 30.72
CA ASN A 499 4.34 3.92 29.62
C ASN A 499 4.07 2.71 28.68
N GLU A 500 2.84 2.17 28.67
CA GLU A 500 2.55 0.99 27.87
C GLU A 500 2.31 1.37 26.42
N THR A 501 3.18 0.90 25.53
CA THR A 501 2.99 1.09 24.08
C THR A 501 1.76 0.34 23.59
N ILE A 502 1.19 0.75 22.44
CA ILE A 502 0.12 0.00 21.76
C ILE A 502 0.45 -1.49 21.62
N TYR A 503 1.71 -1.83 21.34
CA TYR A 503 2.15 -3.22 21.21
C TYR A 503 2.00 -4.01 22.51
N GLN A 504 2.37 -3.43 23.64
CA GLN A 504 2.22 -4.06 24.96
C GLN A 504 0.75 -4.26 25.32
N ILE A 505 -0.11 -3.29 25.00
CA ILE A 505 -1.55 -3.38 25.26
C ILE A 505 -2.20 -4.47 24.40
N LEU A 506 -1.93 -4.48 23.09
CA LEU A 506 -2.45 -5.48 22.16
C LEU A 506 -1.93 -6.89 22.51
N TYR A 507 -0.64 -7.03 22.82
CA TYR A 507 -0.06 -8.28 23.30
C TYR A 507 -0.81 -8.84 24.52
N LYS A 508 -1.04 -8.02 25.55
CA LYS A 508 -1.77 -8.43 26.76
C LYS A 508 -3.19 -8.87 26.46
N LYS A 509 -3.90 -8.17 25.57
CA LYS A 509 -5.28 -8.52 25.18
C LYS A 509 -5.32 -9.85 24.42
N ILE A 510 -4.42 -10.05 23.46
CA ILE A 510 -4.33 -11.30 22.67
C ILE A 510 -3.91 -12.48 23.55
N LYS A 511 -2.89 -12.30 24.41
CA LYS A 511 -2.43 -13.33 25.35
C LYS A 511 -3.51 -13.81 26.33
N ARG A 512 -4.49 -12.97 26.66
CA ARG A 512 -5.58 -13.33 27.58
C ARG A 512 -6.58 -14.30 26.97
N ILE A 513 -6.81 -14.22 25.66
CA ILE A 513 -7.78 -15.05 24.95
C ILE A 513 -7.18 -16.33 24.37
N ASP A 514 -5.86 -16.43 24.38
CA ASP A 514 -5.14 -17.65 24.03
C ASP A 514 -5.47 -18.77 25.04
N THR A 515 -6.16 -19.80 24.56
CA THR A 515 -6.64 -20.93 25.36
C THR A 515 -5.51 -21.87 25.78
N ASP A 516 -4.41 -21.92 25.01
CA ASP A 516 -3.21 -22.71 25.30
C ASP A 516 -1.98 -21.81 25.28
N ARG A 517 -1.78 -21.10 26.39
CA ARG A 517 -0.76 -20.04 26.52
C ARG A 517 0.67 -20.52 26.27
N HIS A 518 0.94 -21.82 26.35
CA HIS A 518 2.28 -22.40 26.22
C HIS A 518 2.55 -23.00 24.84
N LYS A 519 1.51 -23.33 24.05
CA LYS A 519 1.68 -23.82 22.69
C LYS A 519 1.97 -22.65 21.74
N GLU A 520 3.18 -22.65 21.19
CA GLU A 520 3.58 -21.76 20.10
C GLU A 520 3.38 -22.43 18.75
N LEU A 521 3.23 -21.63 17.68
CA LEU A 521 3.25 -22.18 16.33
C LEU A 521 4.67 -22.60 15.99
N ASN A 522 4.82 -23.79 15.40
CA ASN A 522 6.11 -24.26 14.90
C ASN A 522 6.59 -23.46 13.67
N ILE A 523 5.70 -22.67 13.07
CA ILE A 523 5.92 -21.95 11.82
C ILE A 523 5.34 -20.54 11.89
N LYS A 524 5.91 -19.62 11.10
CA LYS A 524 5.37 -18.27 10.91
C LYS A 524 4.46 -18.26 9.68
N ILE A 525 3.15 -18.14 9.91
CA ILE A 525 2.14 -18.32 8.86
C ILE A 525 2.25 -17.22 7.81
N GLU A 526 2.45 -15.96 8.22
CA GLU A 526 2.64 -14.85 7.28
C GLU A 526 3.84 -15.07 6.36
N ASP A 527 4.97 -15.54 6.89
CA ASP A 527 6.20 -15.77 6.13
C ASP A 527 5.99 -16.87 5.08
N VAL A 528 5.27 -17.95 5.41
CA VAL A 528 4.91 -19.03 4.45
C VAL A 528 4.01 -18.47 3.34
N LEU A 529 2.97 -17.73 3.72
CA LEU A 529 2.04 -17.12 2.75
C LEU A 529 2.74 -16.15 1.80
N ASP A 530 3.66 -15.32 2.31
CA ASP A 530 4.37 -14.30 1.54
C ASP A 530 5.47 -14.87 0.65
N SER A 531 6.19 -15.86 1.15
CA SER A 531 7.25 -16.51 0.37
C SER A 531 6.68 -17.29 -0.82
N ILE A 532 5.55 -18.00 -0.67
CA ILE A 532 4.86 -18.65 -1.79
C ILE A 532 4.27 -17.64 -2.78
N ASN A 533 3.77 -16.51 -2.30
CA ASN A 533 3.30 -15.43 -3.17
C ASN A 533 4.38 -14.92 -4.12
N ARG A 534 5.64 -14.88 -3.67
CA ARG A 534 6.79 -14.41 -4.46
C ARG A 534 7.27 -15.42 -5.50
N ILE A 535 6.87 -16.70 -5.40
CA ILE A 535 7.21 -17.72 -6.40
C ILE A 535 6.59 -17.32 -7.74
N LYS A 536 7.39 -17.33 -8.82
CA LYS A 536 6.90 -17.05 -10.17
C LYS A 536 5.83 -18.07 -10.54
N LEU A 537 4.72 -17.62 -11.12
CA LEU A 537 3.67 -18.52 -11.59
C LEU A 537 4.21 -19.29 -12.81
N ASP A 538 4.22 -20.61 -12.73
CA ASP A 538 4.48 -21.48 -13.89
C ASP A 538 3.16 -22.10 -14.36
N LEU A 539 2.78 -21.81 -15.60
CA LEU A 539 1.58 -22.34 -16.25
C LEU A 539 1.90 -23.36 -17.35
N SER A 540 3.15 -23.85 -17.39
CA SER A 540 3.59 -24.83 -18.39
C SER A 540 2.82 -26.15 -18.30
N ASN A 541 2.29 -26.49 -17.12
CA ASN A 541 1.40 -27.64 -16.92
C ASN A 541 0.15 -27.59 -17.82
N ARG A 542 -0.34 -26.40 -18.19
CA ARG A 542 -1.51 -26.25 -19.08
C ARG A 542 -1.26 -26.71 -20.51
N LEU A 543 0.00 -26.87 -20.89
CA LEU A 543 0.38 -27.37 -22.22
C LEU A 543 0.03 -28.85 -22.38
N SER A 544 0.19 -29.63 -21.32
CA SER A 544 -0.15 -31.07 -21.29
C SER A 544 -1.49 -31.35 -20.61
N LYS A 545 -1.91 -30.50 -19.66
CA LYS A 545 -3.12 -30.67 -18.85
C LYS A 545 -4.12 -29.51 -19.02
N PRO A 546 -5.14 -29.65 -19.88
CA PRO A 546 -6.14 -28.60 -20.05
C PRO A 546 -6.95 -28.39 -18.76
N TYR A 547 -7.35 -27.15 -18.50
CA TYR A 547 -8.33 -26.83 -17.47
C TYR A 547 -9.73 -27.24 -17.96
N VAL A 548 -10.36 -28.22 -17.29
CA VAL A 548 -11.58 -28.89 -17.79
C VAL A 548 -12.89 -28.44 -17.13
N PHE A 549 -12.84 -27.44 -16.26
CA PHE A 549 -14.01 -26.98 -15.49
C PHE A 549 -14.93 -26.04 -16.29
N GLU A 550 -16.14 -25.79 -15.81
CA GLU A 550 -17.19 -25.06 -16.56
C GLU A 550 -16.79 -23.64 -16.98
N ASN A 551 -16.03 -22.94 -16.14
CA ASN A 551 -15.52 -21.60 -16.42
C ASN A 551 -14.26 -21.60 -17.31
N ALA A 552 -13.84 -22.76 -17.84
CA ALA A 552 -12.67 -22.87 -18.68
C ALA A 552 -12.75 -22.02 -19.95
N VAL A 553 -11.59 -21.54 -20.37
CA VAL A 553 -11.47 -20.57 -21.44
C VAL A 553 -10.55 -21.11 -22.52
N LYS A 554 -11.00 -21.03 -23.77
CA LYS A 554 -10.16 -21.32 -24.93
C LYS A 554 -9.21 -20.15 -25.22
N ALA A 555 -7.91 -20.41 -25.15
CA ALA A 555 -6.84 -19.45 -25.42
C ALA A 555 -5.79 -20.04 -26.36
N LYS A 556 -5.05 -19.19 -27.06
CA LYS A 556 -3.86 -19.55 -27.85
C LYS A 556 -2.62 -19.32 -27.00
N LEU A 557 -1.61 -20.16 -27.19
CA LEU A 557 -0.30 -19.95 -26.61
C LEU A 557 0.48 -18.98 -27.49
N VAL A 558 0.99 -17.92 -26.87
CA VAL A 558 1.93 -16.99 -27.48
C VAL A 558 3.30 -17.24 -26.87
N THR A 559 4.28 -17.50 -27.73
CA THR A 559 5.69 -17.69 -27.34
C THR A 559 6.47 -16.45 -27.73
N PHE A 560 7.26 -15.93 -26.80
CA PHE A 560 8.13 -14.79 -27.01
C PHE A 560 9.54 -15.23 -27.37
N THR A 561 10.36 -14.32 -27.90
CA THR A 561 11.74 -14.63 -28.34
C THR A 561 12.70 -15.00 -27.21
N ASP A 562 12.31 -14.78 -25.96
CA ASP A 562 13.08 -15.16 -24.76
C ASP A 562 12.50 -16.41 -24.08
N ASP A 563 11.75 -17.22 -24.84
CA ASP A 563 11.09 -18.46 -24.43
C ASP A 563 10.00 -18.33 -23.36
N SER A 564 9.73 -17.11 -22.89
CA SER A 564 8.58 -16.84 -22.04
C SER A 564 7.27 -17.05 -22.80
N LYS A 565 6.22 -17.42 -22.07
CA LYS A 565 4.94 -17.84 -22.66
C LYS A 565 3.76 -17.10 -22.05
N MET A 566 2.65 -17.05 -22.80
CA MET A 566 1.40 -16.45 -22.33
C MET A 566 0.20 -17.07 -23.03
N PHE A 567 -0.89 -17.29 -22.30
CA PHE A 567 -2.17 -17.70 -22.88
C PHE A 567 -3.04 -16.47 -23.21
N ILE A 568 -3.47 -16.30 -24.46
CA ILE A 568 -4.31 -15.16 -24.87
C ILE A 568 -5.52 -15.66 -25.65
N ARG A 569 -6.73 -15.18 -25.32
CA ARG A 569 -7.92 -15.50 -26.12
C ARG A 569 -7.80 -14.86 -27.51
N PRO A 570 -8.19 -15.53 -28.61
CA PRO A 570 -8.18 -14.93 -29.95
C PRO A 570 -8.90 -13.58 -30.05
N GLY A 571 -10.00 -13.41 -29.30
CA GLY A 571 -10.78 -12.18 -29.23
C GLY A 571 -10.28 -11.14 -28.23
N ASN A 572 -9.27 -11.46 -27.41
CA ASN A 572 -8.69 -10.46 -26.52
C ASN A 572 -7.88 -9.46 -27.33
N ALA A 573 -8.03 -8.19 -26.94
CA ALA A 573 -7.26 -7.12 -27.55
C ALA A 573 -5.90 -7.00 -26.87
N VAL A 574 -4.83 -7.03 -27.68
CA VAL A 574 -3.43 -6.98 -27.29
C VAL A 574 -2.85 -5.64 -27.71
N ARG A 575 -2.08 -5.01 -26.84
CA ARG A 575 -1.35 -3.77 -27.16
C ARG A 575 0.00 -4.13 -27.75
N TYR A 576 0.32 -3.61 -28.93
CA TYR A 576 1.58 -3.87 -29.61
C TYR A 576 2.21 -2.59 -30.17
N LEU A 577 3.53 -2.63 -30.33
CA LEU A 577 4.35 -1.50 -30.73
C LEU A 577 4.53 -1.45 -32.25
N ILE A 578 4.38 -0.25 -32.83
CA ILE A 578 4.75 0.03 -34.22
C ILE A 578 5.96 0.98 -34.22
N LYS A 579 7.17 0.41 -34.35
CA LYS A 579 8.43 1.16 -34.33
C LYS A 579 8.48 2.28 -35.36
N SER A 580 8.01 2.05 -36.58
CA SER A 580 8.06 3.04 -37.66
C SER A 580 7.25 4.31 -37.35
N LYS A 581 6.15 4.18 -36.61
CA LYS A 581 5.25 5.29 -36.26
C LYS A 581 5.41 5.78 -34.82
N LYS A 582 6.26 5.13 -34.01
CA LYS A 582 6.41 5.38 -32.56
C LYS A 582 5.06 5.42 -31.85
N ASP A 583 4.23 4.43 -32.14
CA ASP A 583 2.82 4.37 -31.73
C ASP A 583 2.50 3.02 -31.08
N ILE A 584 1.58 3.02 -30.12
CA ILE A 584 1.06 1.80 -29.50
C ILE A 584 -0.34 1.57 -30.03
N ARG A 585 -0.53 0.45 -30.74
CA ARG A 585 -1.84 0.06 -31.24
C ARG A 585 -2.44 -1.06 -30.42
N LYS A 586 -3.76 -1.20 -30.55
CA LYS A 586 -4.54 -2.24 -29.90
C LYS A 586 -5.32 -2.97 -30.99
N ASP A 587 -5.13 -4.29 -31.08
CA ASP A 587 -5.85 -5.14 -32.01
C ASP A 587 -6.10 -6.52 -31.38
N HIS A 588 -6.99 -7.32 -31.94
CA HIS A 588 -7.26 -8.66 -31.46
C HIS A 588 -6.11 -9.61 -31.79
N LEU A 589 -5.81 -10.57 -30.91
CA LEU A 589 -4.74 -11.55 -31.12
C LEU A 589 -4.85 -12.24 -32.50
N LYS A 590 -6.06 -12.58 -32.93
CA LYS A 590 -6.32 -13.23 -34.23
C LYS A 590 -5.84 -12.43 -35.45
N ASN A 591 -5.59 -11.13 -35.30
CA ASN A 591 -5.15 -10.24 -36.37
C ASN A 591 -3.63 -10.02 -36.38
N LEU A 592 -2.90 -10.55 -35.39
CA LEU A 592 -1.44 -10.41 -35.28
C LEU A 592 -0.73 -11.52 -36.07
N LYS A 593 0.41 -11.20 -36.68
CA LYS A 593 1.12 -12.05 -37.65
C LYS A 593 2.38 -12.74 -37.11
N GLY A 594 2.74 -12.57 -35.84
CA GLY A 594 3.78 -13.38 -35.20
C GLY A 594 5.16 -12.72 -35.09
N ASN A 595 5.27 -11.39 -35.16
CA ASN A 595 6.56 -10.68 -35.04
C ASN A 595 6.46 -9.36 -34.25
N GLU A 596 5.26 -9.03 -33.80
CA GLU A 596 4.95 -7.80 -33.09
C GLU A 596 5.58 -7.77 -31.70
N GLU A 597 5.96 -6.58 -31.25
CA GLU A 597 6.39 -6.36 -29.87
C GLU A 597 5.17 -6.06 -29.01
N ILE A 598 4.83 -6.98 -28.12
CA ILE A 598 3.68 -6.89 -27.23
C ILE A 598 4.08 -6.12 -25.96
N LEU A 599 3.21 -5.18 -25.57
CA LEU A 599 3.32 -4.44 -24.32
C LEU A 599 2.59 -5.19 -23.20
N ILE A 600 3.30 -5.45 -22.12
CA ILE A 600 2.82 -6.12 -20.91
C ILE A 600 3.04 -5.17 -19.73
N ILE A 601 2.06 -5.04 -18.84
CA ILE A 601 2.14 -4.18 -17.66
C ILE A 601 1.95 -5.08 -16.42
N ASN A 602 2.85 -5.02 -15.44
CA ASN A 602 2.82 -5.87 -14.23
C ASN A 602 2.62 -7.37 -14.53
N ASN A 603 3.29 -7.87 -15.58
CA ASN A 603 3.17 -9.27 -16.01
C ASN A 603 1.79 -9.69 -16.58
N ASP A 604 0.84 -8.76 -16.79
CA ASP A 604 -0.47 -9.02 -17.39
C ASP A 604 -0.77 -8.05 -18.56
N ILE A 605 -1.24 -8.57 -19.69
CA ILE A 605 -1.68 -7.75 -20.84
C ILE A 605 -3.01 -7.01 -20.60
N LYS A 606 -3.80 -7.46 -19.63
CA LYS A 606 -5.09 -6.85 -19.28
C LYS A 606 -4.91 -5.61 -18.42
N GLU A 607 -3.80 -5.51 -17.68
CA GLU A 607 -3.51 -4.37 -16.83
C GLU A 607 -3.28 -3.08 -17.62
N ASP A 608 -3.53 -1.96 -16.96
CA ASP A 608 -3.33 -0.62 -17.48
C ASP A 608 -2.41 0.14 -16.52
N LEU A 609 -1.59 1.02 -17.07
CA LEU A 609 -0.69 1.84 -16.29
C LEU A 609 -1.45 2.67 -15.25
N TYR A 610 -2.68 3.09 -15.59
CA TYR A 610 -3.51 3.86 -14.66
C TYR A 610 -3.88 3.10 -13.37
N THR A 611 -3.96 1.77 -13.40
CA THR A 611 -4.19 0.98 -12.18
C THR A 611 -3.04 1.16 -11.20
N ILE A 612 -1.79 1.07 -11.70
CA ILE A 612 -0.57 1.32 -10.91
C ILE A 612 -0.60 2.71 -10.28
N PHE A 613 -1.09 3.71 -11.01
CA PHE A 613 -1.15 5.09 -10.57
C PHE A 613 -2.07 5.22 -9.36
N ILE A 614 -3.27 4.65 -9.47
CA ILE A 614 -4.28 4.69 -8.40
C ILE A 614 -3.88 3.86 -7.17
N ASP A 615 -3.09 2.80 -7.33
CA ASP A 615 -2.68 1.96 -6.21
C ASP A 615 -1.57 2.58 -5.34
N ASN A 616 -0.85 3.58 -5.86
CA ASN A 616 0.27 4.20 -5.17
C ASN A 616 -0.08 5.48 -4.38
N VAL A 617 -1.29 6.02 -4.56
CA VAL A 617 -1.74 7.26 -3.89
C VAL A 617 -2.45 7.05 -2.57
N THR A 618 -2.42 8.10 -1.74
CA THR A 618 -3.23 8.19 -0.51
C THR A 618 -4.68 8.54 -0.82
N GLU A 619 -5.55 8.31 0.16
CA GLU A 619 -7.00 8.51 0.04
C GLU A 619 -7.45 9.96 -0.14
N LYS A 620 -6.58 10.92 0.16
CA LYS A 620 -6.83 12.36 -0.01
C LYS A 620 -6.59 12.82 -1.46
N ASN A 621 -6.06 11.96 -2.34
CA ASN A 621 -5.84 12.30 -3.73
C ASN A 621 -7.16 12.39 -4.51
N LEU A 622 -7.40 13.51 -5.21
CA LEU A 622 -8.64 13.74 -5.97
C LEU A 622 -8.93 12.64 -7.00
N SER A 623 -7.91 12.11 -7.68
CA SER A 623 -8.12 11.06 -8.69
C SER A 623 -8.44 9.71 -8.04
N LYS A 624 -7.92 9.45 -6.83
CA LYS A 624 -8.35 8.31 -6.02
C LYS A 624 -9.81 8.46 -5.61
N LEU A 625 -10.25 9.65 -5.19
CA LEU A 625 -11.65 9.93 -4.84
C LEU A 625 -12.59 9.68 -6.02
N HIS A 626 -12.31 10.22 -7.21
CA HIS A 626 -13.14 9.92 -8.38
C HIS A 626 -13.12 8.44 -8.74
N TYR A 627 -11.99 7.76 -8.59
CA TYR A 627 -11.90 6.32 -8.84
C TYR A 627 -12.77 5.53 -7.86
N LYS A 628 -12.82 5.95 -6.58
CA LYS A 628 -13.73 5.39 -5.57
C LYS A 628 -15.18 5.58 -5.95
N ASN A 629 -15.60 6.77 -6.36
CA ASN A 629 -16.98 7.02 -6.75
C ASN A 629 -17.40 6.09 -7.92
N VAL A 630 -16.50 5.87 -8.88
CA VAL A 630 -16.74 4.92 -9.98
C VAL A 630 -16.80 3.47 -9.48
N ARG A 631 -15.96 3.12 -8.49
CA ARG A 631 -15.95 1.79 -7.87
C ARG A 631 -17.21 1.55 -7.04
N GLU A 632 -17.66 2.52 -6.25
CA GLU A 632 -18.91 2.50 -5.49
C GLU A 632 -20.11 2.33 -6.42
N TRP A 633 -20.18 3.13 -7.48
CA TRP A 633 -21.19 2.97 -8.52
C TRP A 633 -21.21 1.54 -9.08
N ARG A 634 -20.04 0.97 -9.39
CA ARG A 634 -19.95 -0.41 -9.88
C ARG A 634 -20.37 -1.42 -8.83
N ASN A 635 -20.00 -1.23 -7.57
CA ASN A 635 -20.38 -2.12 -6.48
C ASN A 635 -21.90 -2.13 -6.30
N LEU A 636 -22.56 -0.97 -6.31
CA LEU A 636 -24.03 -0.88 -6.26
C LEU A 636 -24.70 -1.58 -7.44
N TYR A 637 -24.12 -1.44 -8.65
CA TYR A 637 -24.58 -2.16 -9.82
C TYR A 637 -24.43 -3.68 -9.63
N GLU A 638 -23.23 -4.15 -9.26
CA GLU A 638 -22.96 -5.57 -9.03
C GLU A 638 -23.87 -6.17 -7.95
N ASP A 639 -23.98 -5.51 -6.80
CA ASP A 639 -24.81 -5.92 -5.67
C ASP A 639 -26.26 -6.18 -6.12
N LYS A 640 -26.90 -5.21 -6.80
CA LYS A 640 -28.28 -5.40 -7.30
C LYS A 640 -28.38 -6.41 -8.44
N PHE A 641 -27.37 -6.50 -9.30
CA PHE A 641 -27.36 -7.48 -10.38
C PHE A 641 -27.35 -8.92 -9.83
N PHE A 642 -26.53 -9.19 -8.82
CA PHE A 642 -26.45 -10.50 -8.17
C PHE A 642 -27.70 -10.80 -7.35
N PHE A 643 -28.17 -9.83 -6.55
CA PHE A 643 -29.39 -9.98 -5.76
C PHE A 643 -30.61 -10.34 -6.61
N LEU A 644 -30.81 -9.65 -7.73
CA LEU A 644 -31.91 -9.91 -8.65
C LEU A 644 -31.70 -11.19 -9.49
N LYS A 645 -30.58 -11.91 -9.30
CA LYS A 645 -30.18 -13.12 -10.04
C LYS A 645 -30.31 -12.92 -11.55
N LEU A 646 -29.90 -11.73 -12.01
CA LEU A 646 -29.96 -11.36 -13.41
C LEU A 646 -28.81 -11.99 -14.18
N ASP A 647 -29.06 -12.26 -15.45
CA ASP A 647 -28.02 -12.48 -16.44
C ASP A 647 -27.92 -11.25 -17.35
N ASP A 648 -26.85 -11.18 -18.16
CA ASP A 648 -26.60 -10.03 -19.03
C ASP A 648 -27.70 -9.85 -20.10
N ASN A 649 -28.48 -10.90 -20.46
CA ASN A 649 -29.60 -10.79 -21.42
C ASN A 649 -30.82 -10.15 -20.78
N LYS A 650 -31.22 -10.62 -19.59
CA LYS A 650 -32.40 -10.10 -18.88
C LYS A 650 -32.23 -8.61 -18.56
N LEU A 651 -31.02 -8.20 -18.16
CA LEU A 651 -30.73 -6.79 -17.93
C LEU A 651 -30.76 -5.98 -19.23
N TYR A 652 -30.23 -6.53 -20.33
CA TYR A 652 -30.28 -5.89 -21.64
C TYR A 652 -31.72 -5.59 -22.07
N GLU A 653 -32.60 -6.59 -21.99
CA GLU A 653 -34.03 -6.43 -22.34
C GLU A 653 -34.72 -5.37 -21.49
N LYS A 654 -34.46 -5.37 -20.17
CA LYS A 654 -34.98 -4.33 -19.26
C LYS A 654 -34.52 -2.92 -19.66
N MET A 655 -33.25 -2.77 -20.01
CA MET A 655 -32.71 -1.46 -20.41
C MET A 655 -33.28 -0.99 -21.75
N ILE A 656 -33.39 -1.86 -22.77
CA ILE A 656 -34.01 -1.52 -24.05
C ILE A 656 -35.48 -1.08 -23.85
N ALA A 657 -36.23 -1.79 -23.01
CA ALA A 657 -37.63 -1.43 -22.68
C ALA A 657 -37.75 -0.04 -22.04
N LEU A 658 -36.69 0.44 -21.37
CA LEU A 658 -36.61 1.77 -20.77
C LEU A 658 -36.01 2.84 -21.70
N GLY A 659 -35.82 2.51 -22.99
CA GLY A 659 -35.35 3.45 -24.01
C GLY A 659 -33.84 3.46 -24.24
N TRP A 660 -33.10 2.44 -23.77
CA TRP A 660 -31.67 2.34 -24.06
C TRP A 660 -31.42 2.02 -25.54
N ASP A 661 -30.49 2.73 -26.17
CA ASP A 661 -30.28 2.73 -27.63
C ASP A 661 -29.04 1.92 -28.09
N LYS A 662 -28.33 1.28 -27.15
CA LYS A 662 -27.08 0.58 -27.46
C LYS A 662 -27.35 -0.80 -28.05
N SER A 663 -26.60 -1.15 -29.10
CA SER A 663 -26.82 -2.36 -29.90
C SER A 663 -26.29 -3.66 -29.30
N THR A 664 -25.58 -3.62 -28.16
CA THR A 664 -24.96 -4.83 -27.60
C THR A 664 -24.96 -4.89 -26.08
N LYS A 665 -25.46 -6.02 -25.55
CA LYS A 665 -25.40 -6.40 -24.12
C LYS A 665 -23.99 -6.44 -23.54
N ASN A 666 -22.96 -6.61 -24.38
CA ASN A 666 -21.57 -6.64 -23.92
C ASN A 666 -21.16 -5.34 -23.21
N VAL A 667 -21.81 -4.21 -23.50
CA VAL A 667 -21.57 -2.94 -22.80
C VAL A 667 -21.87 -3.07 -21.30
N LEU A 668 -22.98 -3.72 -20.93
CA LEU A 668 -23.38 -3.93 -19.53
C LEU A 668 -22.34 -4.75 -18.78
N LYS A 669 -21.92 -5.87 -19.38
CA LYS A 669 -20.85 -6.71 -18.85
C LYS A 669 -19.53 -5.95 -18.69
N ASN A 670 -19.20 -5.06 -19.63
CA ASN A 670 -17.98 -4.25 -19.57
C ASN A 670 -18.02 -3.17 -18.49
N TRP A 671 -19.19 -2.61 -18.19
CA TRP A 671 -19.38 -1.70 -17.06
C TRP A 671 -19.25 -2.46 -15.73
N ARG A 672 -19.95 -3.59 -15.62
CA ARG A 672 -19.96 -4.47 -14.45
C ARG A 672 -18.56 -4.97 -14.12
N SER A 673 -17.92 -5.68 -15.04
CA SER A 673 -16.55 -6.23 -14.87
C SER A 673 -15.45 -5.18 -14.70
N GLY A 674 -15.75 -3.91 -14.94
CA GLY A 674 -14.81 -2.81 -14.88
C GLY A 674 -13.82 -2.69 -16.03
N TYR A 675 -14.02 -3.46 -17.11
CA TYR A 675 -13.31 -3.25 -18.38
C TYR A 675 -13.42 -1.79 -18.88
N SER A 676 -14.56 -1.17 -18.58
CA SER A 676 -14.80 0.26 -18.76
C SER A 676 -15.22 0.90 -17.44
N TYR A 677 -14.88 2.18 -17.27
CA TYR A 677 -15.21 2.97 -16.07
C TYR A 677 -16.66 3.45 -16.04
N GLY A 678 -17.59 2.72 -16.65
CA GLY A 678 -19.01 3.09 -16.71
C GLY A 678 -19.43 3.86 -17.97
N PRO A 679 -20.69 4.33 -18.03
CA PRO A 679 -21.32 4.90 -19.22
C PRO A 679 -20.77 6.26 -19.65
N ARG A 680 -20.72 6.48 -20.97
CA ARG A 680 -20.27 7.77 -21.55
C ARG A 680 -21.39 8.80 -21.65
N ASP A 681 -22.62 8.38 -21.41
CA ASP A 681 -23.79 9.22 -21.36
C ASP A 681 -24.30 9.24 -19.92
N LEU A 682 -24.77 10.40 -19.45
CA LEU A 682 -25.40 10.55 -18.17
C LEU A 682 -26.75 9.83 -18.12
N GLU A 683 -27.48 9.80 -19.25
CA GLU A 683 -28.80 9.15 -19.28
C GLU A 683 -28.68 7.62 -19.16
N ASP A 684 -27.62 7.02 -19.71
CA ASP A 684 -27.32 5.59 -19.54
C ASP A 684 -27.23 5.20 -18.04
N ILE A 685 -26.68 6.08 -17.19
CA ILE A 685 -26.59 5.86 -15.73
C ILE A 685 -27.99 5.84 -15.12
N LYS A 686 -28.85 6.78 -15.51
CA LYS A 686 -30.24 6.86 -15.00
C LYS A 686 -31.09 5.69 -15.48
N ILE A 687 -30.97 5.28 -16.75
CA ILE A 687 -31.70 4.13 -17.29
C ILE A 687 -31.27 2.86 -16.55
N LEU A 688 -29.97 2.68 -16.29
CA LEU A 688 -29.50 1.54 -15.49
C LEU A 688 -30.06 1.60 -14.06
N GLY A 689 -30.09 2.80 -13.45
CA GLY A 689 -30.73 3.03 -12.16
C GLY A 689 -32.19 2.62 -12.12
N LYS A 690 -32.97 2.98 -13.15
CA LYS A 690 -34.38 2.56 -13.29
C LYS A 690 -34.52 1.05 -13.52
N ALA A 691 -33.65 0.45 -14.34
CA ALA A 691 -33.72 -0.99 -14.67
C ALA A 691 -33.45 -1.90 -13.46
N LEU A 692 -32.61 -1.43 -12.54
CA LEU A 692 -32.15 -2.16 -11.35
C LEU A 692 -32.76 -1.65 -10.04
N ASP A 693 -33.60 -0.63 -10.11
CA ASP A 693 -34.19 0.06 -8.95
C ASP A 693 -33.14 0.60 -7.96
N ILE A 694 -32.16 1.33 -8.49
CA ILE A 694 -31.10 2.01 -7.74
C ILE A 694 -31.34 3.52 -7.77
N ASN A 695 -32.11 4.02 -6.81
CA ASN A 695 -32.48 5.45 -6.74
C ASN A 695 -31.26 6.39 -6.71
N VAL A 696 -30.16 5.97 -6.06
CA VAL A 696 -28.91 6.77 -5.99
C VAL A 696 -28.33 7.04 -7.39
N PHE A 697 -28.51 6.13 -8.36
CA PHE A 697 -28.05 6.37 -9.74
C PHE A 697 -28.87 7.43 -10.45
N ILE A 698 -30.12 7.62 -10.05
CA ILE A 698 -31.02 8.63 -10.63
C ILE A 698 -30.69 9.99 -10.02
N VAL A 699 -30.61 10.07 -8.68
CA VAL A 699 -30.38 11.31 -7.93
C VAL A 699 -28.95 11.84 -8.14
N ASN A 700 -27.94 10.96 -8.08
CA ASN A 700 -26.52 11.33 -8.13
C ASN A 700 -25.88 11.04 -9.50
N ALA A 701 -26.67 10.92 -10.57
CA ALA A 701 -26.18 10.58 -11.92
C ALA A 701 -25.02 11.48 -12.37
N GLU A 702 -25.15 12.79 -12.18
CA GLU A 702 -24.15 13.77 -12.60
C GLU A 702 -22.83 13.64 -11.82
N HIS A 703 -22.90 13.31 -10.53
CA HIS A 703 -21.73 13.09 -9.69
C HIS A 703 -20.90 11.88 -10.18
N TYR A 704 -21.58 10.76 -10.46
CA TYR A 704 -20.92 9.59 -11.03
C TYR A 704 -20.38 9.89 -12.43
N TYR A 705 -21.17 10.55 -13.28
CA TYR A 705 -20.75 10.93 -14.64
C TYR A 705 -19.45 11.76 -14.64
N LYS A 706 -19.38 12.83 -13.82
CA LYS A 706 -18.18 13.68 -13.67
C LYS A 706 -16.97 12.86 -13.18
N SER A 707 -17.19 11.94 -12.24
CA SER A 707 -16.13 11.06 -11.75
C SER A 707 -15.62 10.11 -12.83
N MET A 708 -16.52 9.53 -13.63
CA MET A 708 -16.15 8.69 -14.77
C MET A 708 -15.40 9.48 -15.85
N GLU A 709 -15.80 10.72 -16.12
CA GLU A 709 -15.13 11.62 -17.05
C GLU A 709 -13.70 11.96 -16.60
N HIS A 710 -13.53 12.36 -15.33
CA HIS A 710 -12.23 12.65 -14.73
C HIS A 710 -11.25 11.48 -14.91
N ILE A 711 -11.68 10.25 -14.54
CA ILE A 711 -10.84 9.05 -14.67
C ILE A 711 -10.48 8.75 -16.12
N ARG A 712 -11.39 8.99 -17.07
CA ARG A 712 -11.07 8.82 -18.50
C ARG A 712 -10.01 9.81 -18.98
N ILE A 713 -10.03 11.05 -18.51
CA ILE A 713 -9.02 12.06 -18.85
C ILE A 713 -7.66 11.66 -18.27
N GLU A 714 -7.60 11.32 -16.98
CA GLU A 714 -6.37 10.90 -16.31
C GLU A 714 -5.74 9.67 -16.98
N ARG A 715 -6.56 8.68 -17.35
CA ARG A 715 -6.10 7.51 -18.10
C ARG A 715 -5.51 7.87 -19.46
N ARG A 716 -6.09 8.84 -20.18
CA ARG A 716 -5.51 9.31 -21.46
C ARG A 716 -4.15 9.96 -21.21
N THR A 717 -3.99 10.72 -20.13
CA THR A 717 -2.69 11.29 -19.75
C THR A 717 -1.67 10.21 -19.40
N ALA A 718 -2.06 9.20 -18.61
CA ALA A 718 -1.20 8.04 -18.30
C ALA A 718 -0.79 7.28 -19.57
N ALA A 719 -1.71 7.07 -20.53
CA ALA A 719 -1.40 6.44 -21.81
C ALA A 719 -0.44 7.29 -22.67
N ARG A 720 -0.56 8.63 -22.65
CA ARG A 720 0.40 9.52 -23.30
C ARG A 720 1.78 9.42 -22.67
N LEU A 721 1.85 9.39 -21.34
CA LEU A 721 3.11 9.23 -20.61
C LEU A 721 3.77 7.88 -20.94
N LEU A 722 2.98 6.80 -20.97
CA LEU A 722 3.44 5.48 -21.41
C LEU A 722 4.09 5.52 -22.81
N ASN A 723 3.43 6.18 -23.77
CA ASN A 723 3.98 6.38 -25.11
C ASN A 723 5.31 7.16 -25.08
N LYS A 724 5.43 8.20 -24.23
CA LYS A 724 6.68 8.94 -24.05
C LYS A 724 7.78 8.04 -23.47
N ILE A 725 7.49 7.27 -22.43
CA ILE A 725 8.46 6.38 -21.75
C ILE A 725 9.00 5.32 -22.72
N ILE A 726 8.14 4.72 -23.54
CA ILE A 726 8.51 3.65 -24.46
C ILE A 726 9.31 4.17 -25.67
N TYR A 727 8.89 5.27 -26.29
CA TYR A 727 9.45 5.70 -27.58
C TYR A 727 10.35 6.93 -27.54
N LEU A 728 10.30 7.71 -26.47
CA LEU A 728 10.99 8.98 -26.35
C LEU A 728 12.05 8.96 -25.25
N SER A 729 12.69 7.81 -24.99
CA SER A 729 13.74 7.65 -23.97
C SER A 729 14.92 8.65 -24.05
N LYS A 730 15.05 9.40 -25.17
CA LYS A 730 16.00 10.52 -25.34
C LYS A 730 15.41 11.93 -25.14
N ARG A 731 14.09 12.12 -25.13
CA ARG A 731 13.48 13.39 -24.70
C ARG A 731 13.39 13.35 -23.19
N SER A 732 13.92 14.38 -22.52
CA SER A 732 13.77 14.55 -21.09
C SER A 732 12.28 14.50 -20.74
N ILE A 733 11.92 13.65 -19.78
CA ILE A 733 10.65 13.78 -19.06
C ILE A 733 10.54 15.24 -18.65
N ASP A 734 9.48 15.89 -19.14
CA ASP A 734 9.30 17.30 -18.88
C ASP A 734 8.80 17.50 -17.44
N THR A 735 8.78 18.75 -16.99
CA THR A 735 8.29 19.09 -15.65
C THR A 735 6.84 18.63 -15.45
N SER A 736 6.01 18.66 -16.51
CA SER A 736 4.59 18.26 -16.41
C SER A 736 4.41 16.76 -16.20
N ASP A 737 5.21 15.93 -16.86
CA ASP A 737 5.24 14.48 -16.66
C ASP A 737 5.72 14.14 -15.25
N SER A 738 6.75 14.85 -14.78
CA SER A 738 7.29 14.68 -13.42
C SER A 738 6.27 15.04 -12.34
N VAL A 739 5.49 16.11 -12.54
CA VAL A 739 4.40 16.53 -11.65
C VAL A 739 3.25 15.51 -11.69
N PHE A 740 2.95 14.96 -12.87
CA PHE A 740 1.93 13.92 -13.01
C PHE A 740 2.32 12.65 -12.25
N LEU A 741 3.57 12.21 -12.31
CA LEU A 741 4.04 11.03 -11.55
C LEU A 741 4.01 11.24 -10.04
N GLU A 742 4.40 12.43 -9.59
CA GLU A 742 4.37 12.82 -8.20
C GLU A 742 2.95 12.83 -7.63
N LYS A 743 1.97 13.33 -8.41
CA LYS A 743 0.55 13.23 -8.05
C LYS A 743 0.16 11.80 -7.70
N TYR A 744 0.85 10.80 -8.27
CA TYR A 744 0.60 9.38 -8.01
C TYR A 744 1.55 8.69 -7.04
N ASN A 745 2.47 9.41 -6.38
CA ASN A 745 3.54 8.85 -5.55
C ASN A 745 4.38 7.79 -6.27
N LEU A 746 4.55 7.97 -7.58
CA LEU A 746 5.27 7.04 -8.46
C LEU A 746 6.58 7.65 -8.94
N SER A 747 7.59 6.79 -9.04
CA SER A 747 8.85 7.11 -9.69
C SER A 747 8.84 6.61 -11.14
N LEU A 748 9.66 7.20 -12.01
CA LEU A 748 9.82 6.71 -13.38
C LEU A 748 10.30 5.24 -13.43
N GLU A 749 11.20 4.86 -12.52
CA GLU A 749 11.80 3.52 -12.50
C GLU A 749 10.73 2.45 -12.20
N GLU A 750 9.81 2.73 -11.27
CA GLU A 750 8.72 1.81 -10.96
C GLU A 750 7.81 1.57 -12.17
N ILE A 751 7.59 2.62 -12.97
CA ILE A 751 6.83 2.50 -14.21
C ILE A 751 7.61 1.70 -15.25
N GLN A 752 8.91 1.94 -15.37
CA GLN A 752 9.76 1.18 -16.27
C GLN A 752 9.87 -0.30 -15.85
N GLU A 753 9.90 -0.59 -14.56
CA GLU A 753 9.90 -1.95 -14.00
C GLU A 753 8.57 -2.67 -14.22
N ALA A 754 7.46 -1.92 -14.15
CA ALA A 754 6.13 -2.45 -14.45
C ALA A 754 5.95 -2.75 -15.94
N ILE A 755 6.63 -2.03 -16.83
CA ILE A 755 6.50 -2.18 -18.29
C ILE A 755 7.46 -3.24 -18.82
N LYS A 756 6.91 -4.24 -19.51
CA LYS A 756 7.69 -5.25 -20.25
C LYS A 756 7.29 -5.24 -21.72
N ILE A 757 8.28 -5.11 -22.60
CA ILE A 757 8.09 -5.24 -24.04
C ILE A 757 8.69 -6.58 -24.46
N LYS A 758 7.87 -7.45 -25.05
CA LYS A 758 8.29 -8.79 -25.48
C LYS A 758 8.01 -8.96 -26.96
N LYS A 759 9.02 -9.38 -27.73
CA LYS A 759 8.83 -9.68 -29.14
C LYS A 759 8.18 -11.05 -29.27
N MET A 760 7.06 -11.11 -29.98
CA MET A 760 6.38 -12.36 -30.28
C MET A 760 7.21 -13.17 -31.29
N ALA A 761 7.40 -14.45 -31.00
CA ALA A 761 8.07 -15.41 -31.88
C ALA A 761 7.05 -16.27 -32.63
N SER A 762 5.98 -16.70 -31.95
CA SER A 762 4.92 -17.52 -32.55
C SER A 762 3.61 -17.46 -31.79
N ILE A 763 2.52 -17.81 -32.48
CA ILE A 763 1.18 -18.07 -31.92
C ILE A 763 0.83 -19.51 -32.26
N SER A 764 0.36 -20.30 -31.28
CA SER A 764 -0.02 -21.69 -31.52
C SER A 764 -1.21 -21.84 -32.45
N ASP A 765 -1.20 -22.88 -33.28
CA ASP A 765 -2.38 -23.31 -34.05
C ASP A 765 -3.40 -24.04 -33.16
N GLU A 766 -2.93 -24.69 -32.10
CA GLU A 766 -3.79 -25.33 -31.10
C GLU A 766 -4.41 -24.30 -30.15
N THR A 767 -5.58 -24.65 -29.59
CA THR A 767 -6.21 -23.88 -28.50
C THR A 767 -6.13 -24.66 -27.21
N TYR A 768 -5.64 -24.01 -26.16
CA TYR A 768 -5.56 -24.56 -24.80
C TYR A 768 -6.77 -24.13 -23.99
N LYS A 769 -7.25 -25.00 -23.11
CA LYS A 769 -8.24 -24.64 -22.09
C LYS A 769 -7.51 -24.22 -20.82
N VAL A 770 -7.73 -23.00 -20.37
CA VAL A 770 -7.06 -22.40 -19.20
C VAL A 770 -8.05 -21.72 -18.26
N LYS A 771 -7.64 -21.39 -17.03
CA LYS A 771 -8.48 -20.58 -16.13
C LYS A 771 -8.64 -19.16 -16.68
N PRO A 772 -9.77 -18.47 -16.43
CA PRO A 772 -9.91 -17.08 -16.82
C PRO A 772 -8.85 -16.14 -16.21
N SER A 773 -8.41 -16.44 -14.98
CA SER A 773 -7.36 -15.69 -14.27
C SER A 773 -5.96 -15.91 -14.84
N GLU A 774 -5.70 -17.04 -15.51
CA GLU A 774 -4.42 -17.38 -16.15
C GLU A 774 -4.22 -16.69 -17.51
N VAL A 775 -5.32 -16.31 -18.18
CA VAL A 775 -5.25 -15.63 -19.48
C VAL A 775 -4.50 -14.30 -19.33
N GLY A 776 -3.54 -14.02 -20.18
CA GLY A 776 -2.84 -12.74 -20.24
C GLY A 776 -1.66 -12.60 -19.29
N CYS A 777 -1.43 -13.58 -18.42
CA CYS A 777 -0.31 -13.63 -17.50
C CYS A 777 0.92 -14.24 -18.20
N ILE A 778 2.08 -13.58 -18.09
CA ILE A 778 3.35 -14.12 -18.57
C ILE A 778 3.91 -15.13 -17.57
N PHE A 779 4.41 -16.27 -18.07
CA PHE A 779 5.08 -17.30 -17.29
C PHE A 779 6.39 -17.74 -17.96
#